data_AF-A0A024W7F0-F1
#
_entry.id   AF-A0A024W7F0-F1
#
_cell.length_a   1.000
_cell.length_b   1.000
_cell.length_c   1.000
_cell.angle_alpha   90.00
_cell.angle_beta   90.00
_cell.angle_gamma   90.00
#
_symmetry.space_group_name_H-M   'P 1'
#
loop_
_entity.id
_entity.type
_entity.pdbx_description
1 polymer ?
#
loop_
_entity_poly.entity_id
_entity_poly.type
_entity_poly.pdbx_seq_one_letter_code
_entity_poly.pdbx_strand_id
1 'polypeptide(L)'
;MIIWFIQPTIFYIIFILARNIQCTYKGDNINEIKSILDNDELYNSLSNLENLLLQTLEQDELKIPIMKGDLDKYLNMSNFKILNELNADGAEKPYIIPTSNCSANDIVKYEHTLKTQITLEYKPEISDMLKRKNIVVRTLKIIKFMQTPMSAYKNTNNIKQSLLEMNKLFTNKEKKLNEHTINALRLRDRIFNTNNLTHRSIKKGISTYMPIDTKSDIIDYDDLLFTNHPSIELMENLDKLANYYHIGIFNMIGSHYIAVGHFITLKLALKNYKKYFEIGSLKYLNWQSILKFNQSDRFKVLDLICDESSWYEGQMKRREQYLKNNIFSTSEECSVLEFLIHHMNKYQMELYSNMHKLSLNVQIYLENKHLKEKFLQFMCRSRKECNIYESDRFKQEQEKGIEFHDNNNYKFSQENDPVSKVVDPFNLFTNYFYFIKYYSVFNSDHIIYMHLLNFVGVLNGNNNAYVSSLYLPGYYNAIQLSYKDQVGLKELYQNLVKCVEKCYIRNRKNRSFSHRIASIFRHKKFDSSKCSICEGTLLYINDQSQDKMSMAQKFYIFVTKILKVNNISSFITNMNIYEDYSNYLMHDLNWYTFLFLFRMTTYKDIPNYSISNAMYLNIKDEDDTKRTMVTFQWMPSTIKRMHNYRIRKYVSIYLLEAELEKLIDNKLIEKVKKCITFLIHLNAFLQLDFFSYLNETPANLQHPFPISMMIEARFKDWFIQYLTGFFFINYDDANTRYNMPENMKRGTFIPPKYSKWNIHLKRFIDEAFLMYFNQKHALTLFKYHNPYNISNKIMLMRDTFELYTKNYDQLIFGADIMLLRKTFSCTPMSTKVWDRVKYYLHNIIGNPINFYKHGLIYAYTLNKAMLKEV
;
A
#
# COMPACT_ATOMS: atom_id res chain seq x y z
N MET A 1 32.80 12.73 69.77
CA MET A 1 33.85 11.94 69.07
C MET A 1 33.30 10.70 68.35
N ILE A 2 32.22 10.05 68.81
CA ILE A 2 31.63 8.87 68.15
C ILE A 2 30.86 9.19 66.86
N ILE A 3 30.27 10.39 66.74
CA ILE A 3 29.43 10.76 65.58
C ILE A 3 30.25 11.11 64.31
N TRP A 4 31.52 11.52 64.47
CA TRP A 4 32.39 11.91 63.34
C TRP A 4 32.97 10.73 62.55
N PHE A 5 33.00 9.52 63.13
CA PHE A 5 33.46 8.31 62.44
C PHE A 5 32.33 7.55 61.73
N ILE A 6 31.08 7.72 62.17
CA ILE A 6 29.91 7.02 61.61
C ILE A 6 29.52 7.61 60.24
N GLN A 7 29.63 8.92 60.05
CA GLN A 7 29.27 9.58 58.80
C GLN A 7 30.15 9.19 57.60
N PRO A 8 31.50 9.18 57.69
CA PRO A 8 32.35 8.75 56.58
C PRO A 8 32.30 7.24 56.35
N THR A 9 32.07 6.42 57.37
CA THR A 9 31.91 4.96 57.20
C THR A 9 30.60 4.60 56.53
N ILE A 10 29.48 5.28 56.85
CA ILE A 10 28.22 5.14 56.11
C ILE A 10 28.40 5.60 54.65
N PHE A 11 29.08 6.72 54.41
CA PHE A 11 29.38 7.16 53.04
C PHE A 11 30.24 6.16 52.28
N TYR A 12 31.24 5.56 52.94
CA TYR A 12 32.11 4.54 52.34
C TYR A 12 31.38 3.22 52.10
N ILE A 13 30.48 2.81 52.99
CA ILE A 13 29.60 1.64 52.84
C ILE A 13 28.58 1.87 51.72
N ILE A 14 27.99 3.07 51.61
CA ILE A 14 27.11 3.46 50.50
C ILE A 14 27.92 3.52 49.20
N PHE A 15 29.16 4.00 49.20
CA PHE A 15 30.02 4.04 48.02
C PHE A 15 30.47 2.64 47.57
N ILE A 16 30.71 1.73 48.53
CA ILE A 16 31.00 0.31 48.27
C ILE A 16 29.75 -0.44 47.82
N LEU A 17 28.58 -0.21 48.43
CA LEU A 17 27.31 -0.76 47.98
C LEU A 17 26.93 -0.22 46.60
N ALA A 18 27.14 1.07 46.33
CA ALA A 18 26.94 1.68 45.01
C ALA A 18 27.95 1.16 43.96
N ARG A 19 29.17 0.79 44.37
CA ARG A 19 30.14 0.09 43.49
C ARG A 19 29.81 -1.39 43.30
N ASN A 20 29.27 -2.07 44.30
CA ASN A 20 28.94 -3.50 44.27
C ASN A 20 27.56 -3.79 43.68
N ILE A 21 26.65 -2.82 43.61
CA ILE A 21 25.42 -2.89 42.82
C ILE A 21 25.73 -2.34 41.41
N GLN A 22 26.77 -2.89 40.77
CA GLN A 22 26.83 -2.85 39.32
C GLN A 22 25.97 -4.02 38.85
N CYS A 23 24.69 -3.75 38.55
CA CYS A 23 23.82 -4.75 37.93
C CYS A 23 24.46 -5.19 36.61
N THR A 24 25.12 -6.34 36.63
CA THR A 24 25.74 -6.92 35.44
C THR A 24 24.70 -7.76 34.72
N TYR A 25 24.29 -7.35 33.52
CA TYR A 25 23.27 -8.04 32.72
C TYR A 25 23.80 -9.31 32.03
N LYS A 26 25.01 -9.75 32.37
CA LYS A 26 25.76 -10.77 31.63
C LYS A 26 24.98 -12.09 31.48
N GLY A 27 24.45 -12.63 32.58
CA GLY A 27 23.69 -13.88 32.58
C GLY A 27 22.43 -13.79 31.72
N ASP A 28 21.61 -12.77 31.97
CA ASP A 28 20.38 -12.55 31.22
C ASP A 28 20.64 -12.35 29.72
N ASN A 29 21.68 -11.58 29.37
CA ASN A 29 22.02 -11.32 27.97
C ASN A 29 22.40 -12.62 27.25
N ILE A 30 23.15 -13.51 27.92
CA ILE A 30 23.50 -14.83 27.38
C ILE A 30 22.24 -15.67 27.16
N ASN A 31 21.30 -15.67 28.11
CA ASN A 31 20.03 -16.40 27.96
C ASN A 31 19.20 -15.83 26.80
N GLU A 32 19.16 -14.51 26.64
CA GLU A 32 18.42 -13.85 25.56
C GLU A 32 18.98 -14.15 24.17
N ILE A 33 20.30 -14.14 23.98
CA ILE A 33 20.88 -14.51 22.68
C ILE A 33 20.74 -16.02 22.39
N LYS A 34 20.80 -16.87 23.43
CA LYS A 34 20.52 -18.31 23.30
C LYS A 34 19.09 -18.60 22.91
N SER A 35 18.12 -17.79 23.36
CA SER A 35 16.72 -17.95 22.94
C SER A 35 16.48 -17.78 21.42
N ILE A 36 17.48 -17.26 20.68
CA ILE A 36 17.53 -17.31 19.22
C ILE A 36 18.44 -18.42 18.72
N LEU A 37 19.70 -18.46 19.19
CA LEU A 37 20.74 -19.30 18.58
C LEU A 37 20.61 -20.79 18.95
N ASP A 38 20.02 -21.07 20.11
CA ASP A 38 19.94 -22.37 20.77
C ASP A 38 18.48 -22.70 21.12
N ASN A 39 17.57 -22.43 20.18
CA ASN A 39 16.13 -22.62 20.34
C ASN A 39 15.64 -23.71 19.38
N ASP A 40 15.44 -24.91 19.93
CA ASP A 40 15.00 -26.07 19.17
C ASP A 40 13.59 -25.88 18.60
N GLU A 41 12.68 -25.21 19.31
CA GLU A 41 11.32 -24.95 18.82
C GLU A 41 11.36 -24.05 17.58
N LEU A 42 12.11 -22.95 17.64
CA LEU A 42 12.29 -22.05 16.50
C LEU A 42 12.97 -22.76 15.32
N TYR A 43 13.99 -23.57 15.60
CA TYR A 43 14.70 -24.34 14.56
C TYR A 43 13.77 -25.35 13.87
N ASN A 44 12.95 -26.05 14.64
CA ASN A 44 11.98 -27.01 14.12
C ASN A 44 10.89 -26.31 13.31
N SER A 45 10.35 -25.18 13.76
CA SER A 45 9.39 -24.39 12.99
C SER A 45 9.99 -23.87 11.67
N LEU A 46 11.24 -23.41 11.67
CA LEU A 46 11.95 -22.99 10.45
C LEU A 46 12.16 -24.16 9.49
N SER A 47 12.59 -25.31 9.99
CA SER A 47 12.79 -26.53 9.20
C SER A 47 11.49 -27.08 8.63
N ASN A 48 10.39 -27.01 9.39
CA ASN A 48 9.07 -27.38 8.91
C ASN A 48 8.59 -26.47 7.78
N LEU A 49 8.77 -25.15 7.92
CA LEU A 49 8.43 -24.21 6.84
C LEU A 49 9.33 -24.43 5.61
N GLU A 50 10.62 -24.69 5.80
CA GLU A 50 11.54 -25.03 4.71
C GLU A 50 11.03 -26.22 3.90
N ASN A 51 10.65 -27.31 4.57
CA ASN A 51 10.12 -28.51 3.92
C ASN A 51 8.84 -28.21 3.12
N LEU A 52 7.93 -27.40 3.67
CA LEU A 52 6.71 -26.98 2.98
C LEU A 52 7.00 -26.14 1.73
N LEU A 53 7.97 -25.22 1.81
CA LEU A 53 8.39 -24.40 0.66
C LEU A 53 9.04 -25.26 -0.43
N LEU A 54 9.88 -26.24 -0.05
CA LEU A 54 10.50 -27.17 -1.00
C LEU A 54 9.45 -28.04 -1.70
N GLN A 55 8.49 -28.62 -0.97
CA GLN A 55 7.37 -29.36 -1.56
C GLN A 55 6.54 -28.48 -2.51
N THR A 56 6.33 -27.21 -2.16
CA THR A 56 5.63 -26.25 -3.02
C THR A 56 6.39 -26.01 -4.32
N LEU A 57 7.71 -25.86 -4.28
CA LEU A 57 8.54 -25.64 -5.46
C LEU A 57 8.61 -26.88 -6.37
N GLU A 58 8.57 -28.09 -5.80
CA GLU A 58 8.52 -29.34 -6.59
C GLU A 58 7.21 -29.47 -7.38
N GLN A 59 6.09 -29.09 -6.75
CA GLN A 59 4.74 -29.23 -7.29
C GLN A 59 4.26 -28.01 -8.07
N ASP A 60 5.06 -26.93 -8.10
CA ASP A 60 4.72 -25.65 -8.73
C ASP A 60 4.31 -25.82 -10.20
N GLU A 61 3.29 -25.11 -10.65
CA GLU A 61 2.85 -25.16 -12.05
C GLU A 61 3.89 -24.51 -12.98
N LEU A 62 4.59 -23.48 -12.49
CA LEU A 62 5.65 -22.80 -13.22
C LEU A 62 6.97 -23.55 -13.07
N LYS A 63 7.37 -24.35 -14.06
CA LYS A 63 8.62 -25.14 -14.07
C LYS A 63 9.88 -24.33 -14.43
N ILE A 64 10.12 -23.24 -13.70
CA ILE A 64 11.30 -22.38 -13.81
C ILE A 64 12.12 -22.38 -12.50
N PRO A 65 13.46 -22.23 -12.55
CA PRO A 65 14.28 -21.98 -13.72
C PRO A 65 14.63 -23.23 -14.53
N ILE A 66 14.57 -23.11 -15.85
CA ILE A 66 14.98 -24.11 -16.84
C ILE A 66 16.51 -24.10 -16.96
N MET A 67 17.12 -25.27 -17.09
CA MET A 67 18.55 -25.45 -17.31
C MET A 67 18.90 -25.08 -18.77
N LYS A 68 19.58 -23.93 -18.95
CA LYS A 68 20.04 -23.40 -20.26
C LYS A 68 21.43 -22.76 -20.15
N GLY A 69 22.33 -23.02 -21.10
CA GLY A 69 23.64 -22.34 -21.18
C GLY A 69 24.59 -22.69 -20.02
N ASP A 70 25.39 -21.73 -19.56
CA ASP A 70 26.43 -21.91 -18.52
C ASP A 70 25.89 -22.01 -17.07
N LEU A 71 24.60 -22.29 -16.88
CA LEU A 71 23.98 -22.45 -15.55
C LEU A 71 24.69 -23.51 -14.68
N ASP A 72 25.20 -24.56 -15.33
CA ASP A 72 25.92 -25.69 -14.72
C ASP A 72 27.25 -25.29 -14.07
N LYS A 73 27.85 -24.21 -14.56
CA LYS A 73 29.06 -23.62 -13.98
C LYS A 73 28.73 -22.67 -12.84
N TYR A 74 27.54 -22.07 -12.86
CA TYR A 74 27.12 -21.07 -11.88
C TYR A 74 26.61 -21.69 -10.57
N LEU A 75 25.77 -22.72 -10.71
CA LEU A 75 25.15 -23.46 -9.60
C LEU A 75 25.90 -24.77 -9.34
N ASN A 76 26.09 -25.12 -8.07
CA ASN A 76 26.63 -26.43 -7.72
C ASN A 76 25.50 -27.48 -7.82
N MET A 77 25.40 -28.14 -8.97
CA MET A 77 24.29 -29.06 -9.28
C MET A 77 24.15 -30.25 -8.31
N SER A 78 25.21 -30.62 -7.58
CA SER A 78 25.12 -31.68 -6.55
C SER A 78 24.16 -31.34 -5.40
N ASN A 79 23.88 -30.04 -5.17
CA ASN A 79 22.97 -29.57 -4.13
C ASN A 79 21.52 -29.43 -4.63
N PHE A 80 21.27 -29.57 -5.93
CA PHE A 80 19.96 -29.34 -6.54
C PHE A 80 19.36 -30.64 -7.09
N LYS A 81 18.03 -30.66 -7.21
CA LYS A 81 17.29 -31.73 -7.87
C LYS A 81 16.93 -31.27 -9.29
N ILE A 82 17.26 -32.11 -10.27
CA ILE A 82 16.93 -31.88 -11.68
C ILE A 82 15.71 -32.73 -12.01
N LEU A 83 14.68 -32.10 -12.57
CA LEU A 83 13.47 -32.75 -13.06
C LEU A 83 13.26 -32.38 -14.52
N ASN A 84 12.64 -33.27 -15.30
CA ASN A 84 12.38 -33.04 -16.73
C ASN A 84 10.89 -32.81 -16.97
N GLU A 85 10.57 -31.84 -17.81
CA GLU A 85 9.22 -31.60 -18.33
C GLU A 85 9.20 -31.80 -19.86
N LEU A 86 8.14 -32.42 -20.39
CA LEU A 86 7.97 -32.56 -21.84
C LEU A 86 7.33 -31.30 -22.42
N ASN A 87 7.95 -30.71 -23.43
CA ASN A 87 7.35 -29.62 -24.20
C ASN A 87 6.17 -30.08 -25.05
N ALA A 88 5.41 -29.11 -25.58
CA ALA A 88 4.42 -29.34 -26.65
C ALA A 88 4.98 -30.09 -27.87
N ASP A 89 6.29 -29.94 -28.14
CA ASP A 89 7.00 -30.63 -29.23
C ASP A 89 7.61 -31.98 -28.82
N GLY A 90 7.36 -32.45 -27.58
CA GLY A 90 7.90 -33.71 -27.05
C GLY A 90 9.35 -33.68 -26.56
N ALA A 91 10.04 -32.53 -26.63
CA ALA A 91 11.41 -32.38 -26.14
C ALA A 91 11.45 -32.15 -24.61
N GLU A 92 12.37 -32.85 -23.92
CA GLU A 92 12.60 -32.68 -22.48
C GLU A 92 13.27 -31.34 -22.16
N LYS A 93 12.64 -30.54 -21.28
CA LYS A 93 13.24 -29.37 -20.63
C LYS A 93 13.60 -29.73 -19.18
N PRO A 94 14.89 -29.89 -18.88
CA PRO A 94 15.33 -30.01 -17.50
C PRO A 94 15.15 -28.68 -16.76
N TYR A 95 14.58 -28.72 -15.56
CA TYR A 95 14.44 -27.59 -14.65
C TYR A 95 14.96 -27.96 -13.25
N ILE A 96 15.31 -26.92 -12.48
CA ILE A 96 16.09 -27.06 -11.25
C ILE A 96 15.23 -26.69 -10.03
N ILE A 97 15.28 -27.54 -9.00
CA ILE A 97 14.64 -27.29 -7.71
C ILE A 97 15.69 -27.38 -6.59
N PRO A 98 15.68 -26.45 -5.61
CA PRO A 98 16.52 -26.53 -4.43
C PRO A 98 16.24 -27.77 -3.58
N THR A 99 17.23 -28.25 -2.85
CA THR A 99 17.05 -29.32 -1.85
C THR A 99 17.35 -28.79 -0.45
N SER A 100 17.08 -29.60 0.59
CA SER A 100 17.44 -29.27 1.97
C SER A 100 18.95 -29.05 2.15
N ASN A 101 19.79 -29.64 1.29
CA ASN A 101 21.25 -29.55 1.34
C ASN A 101 21.79 -28.20 0.82
N CYS A 102 20.97 -27.39 0.14
CA CYS A 102 21.39 -26.08 -0.36
C CYS A 102 21.83 -25.15 0.78
N SER A 103 22.98 -24.50 0.59
CA SER A 103 23.44 -23.43 1.48
C SER A 103 22.70 -22.12 1.22
N ALA A 104 22.83 -21.15 2.13
CA ALA A 104 22.28 -19.79 1.94
C ALA A 104 22.76 -19.14 0.63
N ASN A 105 24.03 -19.34 0.26
CA ASN A 105 24.59 -18.82 -0.99
C ASN A 105 24.05 -19.54 -2.24
N ASP A 106 23.77 -20.85 -2.15
CA ASP A 106 23.15 -21.59 -3.25
C ASP A 106 21.75 -21.04 -3.55
N ILE A 107 20.97 -20.72 -2.51
CA ILE A 107 19.64 -20.12 -2.68
C ILE A 107 19.73 -18.69 -3.23
N VAL A 108 20.74 -17.88 -2.86
CA VAL A 108 20.98 -16.55 -3.47
C VAL A 108 21.19 -16.69 -4.97
N LYS A 109 22.07 -17.60 -5.39
CA LYS A 109 22.33 -17.87 -6.80
C LYS A 109 21.08 -18.38 -7.52
N TYR A 110 20.30 -19.26 -6.88
CA TYR A 110 19.02 -19.74 -7.41
C TYR A 110 18.00 -18.61 -7.59
N GLU A 111 17.92 -17.65 -6.67
CA GLU A 111 17.03 -16.49 -6.82
C GLU A 111 17.47 -15.62 -8.00
N HIS A 112 18.77 -15.44 -8.24
CA HIS A 112 19.26 -14.71 -9.41
C HIS A 112 18.83 -15.38 -10.72
N THR A 113 19.01 -16.69 -10.83
CA THR A 113 18.64 -17.44 -12.03
C THR A 113 17.13 -17.46 -12.25
N LEU A 114 16.36 -17.54 -11.17
CA LEU A 114 14.90 -17.43 -11.24
C LEU A 114 14.47 -16.06 -11.74
N LYS A 115 15.00 -14.97 -11.17
CA LYS A 115 14.62 -13.60 -11.54
C LYS A 115 14.90 -13.28 -13.00
N THR A 116 16.02 -13.74 -13.55
CA THR A 116 16.32 -13.53 -14.97
C THR A 116 15.27 -14.19 -15.86
N GLN A 117 14.87 -15.43 -15.55
CA GLN A 117 13.88 -16.16 -16.35
C GLN A 117 12.46 -15.61 -16.16
N ILE A 118 12.06 -15.24 -14.94
CA ILE A 118 10.78 -14.58 -14.66
C ILE A 118 10.62 -13.31 -15.52
N THR A 119 11.70 -12.52 -15.65
CA THR A 119 11.66 -11.28 -16.44
C THR A 119 11.50 -11.57 -17.93
N LEU A 120 12.07 -12.67 -18.44
CA LEU A 120 12.01 -13.05 -19.85
C LEU A 120 10.70 -13.74 -20.25
N GLU A 121 10.10 -14.49 -19.35
CA GLU A 121 8.88 -15.28 -19.60
C GLU A 121 7.60 -14.59 -19.11
N TYR A 122 7.71 -13.34 -18.64
CA TYR A 122 6.60 -12.59 -18.06
C TYR A 122 5.41 -12.47 -19.01
N LYS A 123 4.23 -12.79 -18.51
CA LYS A 123 2.93 -12.46 -19.13
C LYS A 123 1.93 -12.03 -18.06
N PRO A 124 1.00 -11.10 -18.33
CA PRO A 124 0.01 -10.65 -17.36
C PRO A 124 -0.84 -11.77 -16.75
N GLU A 125 -1.19 -12.80 -17.54
CA GLU A 125 -2.08 -13.89 -17.16
C GLU A 125 -1.48 -14.81 -16.08
N ILE A 126 -0.15 -14.93 -16.04
CA ILE A 126 0.60 -15.76 -15.08
C ILE A 126 1.25 -14.94 -13.96
N SER A 127 0.98 -13.63 -13.91
CA SER A 127 1.70 -12.69 -13.04
C SER A 127 1.49 -12.95 -11.54
N ASP A 128 0.32 -13.48 -11.13
CA ASP A 128 0.05 -13.87 -9.75
C ASP A 128 0.91 -15.08 -9.32
N MET A 129 1.06 -16.07 -10.20
CA MET A 129 1.91 -17.24 -9.98
C MET A 129 3.39 -16.84 -9.86
N LEU A 130 3.87 -15.94 -10.73
CA LEU A 130 5.25 -15.42 -10.66
C LEU A 130 5.52 -14.68 -9.34
N LYS A 131 4.57 -13.84 -8.89
CA LYS A 131 4.64 -13.13 -7.61
C LYS A 131 4.70 -14.11 -6.43
N ARG A 132 3.86 -15.14 -6.43
CA ARG A 132 3.83 -16.21 -5.41
C ARG A 132 5.18 -16.92 -5.33
N LYS A 133 5.74 -17.31 -6.48
CA LYS A 133 7.04 -17.99 -6.58
C LYS A 133 8.18 -17.12 -6.03
N ASN A 134 8.18 -15.81 -6.35
CA ASN A 134 9.15 -14.86 -5.79
C ASN A 134 9.10 -14.79 -4.26
N ILE A 135 7.90 -14.78 -3.67
CA ILE A 135 7.73 -14.78 -2.21
C ILE A 135 8.24 -16.09 -1.60
N VAL A 136 7.89 -17.24 -2.17
CA VAL A 136 8.32 -18.57 -1.71
C VAL A 136 9.86 -18.67 -1.69
N VAL A 137 10.52 -18.30 -2.79
CA VAL A 137 11.98 -18.38 -2.89
C VAL A 137 12.67 -17.36 -1.98
N ARG A 138 12.15 -16.14 -1.87
CA ARG A 138 12.68 -15.15 -0.93
C ARG A 138 12.54 -15.62 0.52
N THR A 139 11.42 -16.26 0.86
CA THR A 139 11.19 -16.84 2.20
C THR A 139 12.19 -17.94 2.50
N LEU A 140 12.40 -18.87 1.54
CA LEU A 140 13.40 -19.92 1.66
C LEU A 140 14.80 -19.35 1.90
N LYS A 141 15.16 -18.28 1.18
CA LYS A 141 16.42 -17.57 1.39
C LYS A 141 16.54 -17.04 2.82
N ILE A 142 15.52 -16.35 3.33
CA ILE A 142 15.54 -15.81 4.71
C ILE A 142 15.67 -16.92 5.75
N ILE A 143 14.97 -18.06 5.57
CA ILE A 143 15.07 -19.22 6.46
C ILE A 143 16.50 -19.77 6.51
N LYS A 144 17.14 -19.99 5.36
CA LYS A 144 18.54 -20.45 5.31
C LYS A 144 19.49 -19.47 6.00
N PHE A 145 19.26 -18.17 5.86
CA PHE A 145 20.05 -17.15 6.56
C PHE A 145 19.84 -17.19 8.08
N MET A 146 18.62 -17.47 8.57
CA MET A 146 18.33 -17.61 10.01
C MET A 146 18.89 -18.91 10.60
N GLN A 147 18.82 -20.03 9.87
CA GLN A 147 19.36 -21.32 10.31
C GLN A 147 20.89 -21.35 10.34
N THR A 148 21.58 -20.53 9.54
CA THR A 148 23.05 -20.50 9.46
C THR A 148 23.72 -20.24 10.82
N PRO A 149 23.42 -19.15 11.56
CA PRO A 149 24.00 -18.93 12.89
C PRO A 149 23.57 -19.97 13.92
N MET A 150 22.34 -20.51 13.84
CA MET A 150 21.86 -21.57 14.75
C MET A 150 22.67 -22.86 14.57
N SER A 151 22.88 -23.28 13.32
CA SER A 151 23.68 -24.46 12.98
C SER A 151 25.15 -24.27 13.37
N ALA A 152 25.71 -23.08 13.14
CA ALA A 152 27.06 -22.73 13.58
C ALA A 152 27.19 -22.79 15.11
N TYR A 153 26.17 -22.35 15.85
CA TYR A 153 26.15 -22.45 17.31
C TYR A 153 26.09 -23.90 17.77
N LYS A 154 25.17 -24.71 17.22
CA LYS A 154 25.04 -26.13 17.55
C LYS A 154 26.33 -26.93 17.32
N ASN A 155 27.12 -26.54 16.31
CA ASN A 155 28.39 -27.20 16.00
C ASN A 155 29.58 -26.71 16.84
N THR A 156 29.59 -25.44 17.24
CA THR A 156 30.77 -24.81 17.89
C THR A 156 30.57 -24.48 19.37
N ASN A 157 29.32 -24.48 19.86
CA ASN A 157 28.88 -23.97 21.16
C ASN A 157 29.39 -22.55 21.48
N ASN A 158 29.68 -21.73 20.46
CA ASN A 158 30.29 -20.42 20.62
C ASN A 158 29.48 -19.30 19.95
N ILE A 159 28.84 -18.46 20.78
CA ILE A 159 28.00 -17.34 20.35
C ILE A 159 28.76 -16.39 19.41
N LYS A 160 30.01 -16.05 19.73
CA LYS A 160 30.82 -15.11 18.93
C LYS A 160 31.10 -15.67 17.55
N GLN A 161 31.41 -16.96 17.46
CA GLN A 161 31.69 -17.62 16.19
C GLN A 161 30.42 -17.67 15.32
N SER A 162 29.26 -18.01 15.91
CA SER A 162 27.97 -18.01 15.22
C SER A 162 27.59 -16.65 14.65
N LEU A 163 27.77 -15.59 15.44
CA LEU A 163 27.52 -14.21 14.99
C LEU A 163 28.49 -13.79 13.87
N LEU A 164 29.74 -14.25 13.91
CA LEU A 164 30.71 -14.01 12.85
C LEU A 164 30.34 -14.73 11.56
N GLU A 165 29.88 -15.99 11.61
CA GLU A 165 29.40 -16.73 10.44
C GLU A 165 28.20 -16.01 9.80
N MET A 166 27.24 -15.56 10.60
CA MET A 166 26.13 -14.73 10.10
C MET A 166 26.63 -13.46 9.42
N ASN A 167 27.56 -12.72 10.03
CA ASN A 167 28.02 -11.46 9.48
C ASN A 167 28.78 -11.63 8.14
N LYS A 168 29.41 -12.80 7.89
CA LYS A 168 30.04 -13.09 6.59
C LYS A 168 29.03 -13.14 5.45
N LEU A 169 27.76 -13.49 5.70
CA LEU A 169 26.71 -13.50 4.67
C LEU A 169 26.39 -12.10 4.14
N PHE A 170 26.63 -11.06 4.95
CA PHE A 170 26.32 -9.67 4.63
C PHE A 170 27.57 -8.81 4.37
N THR A 171 28.76 -9.38 4.52
CA THR A 171 30.03 -8.67 4.37
C THR A 171 31.02 -9.49 3.56
N ASN A 172 31.44 -8.97 2.40
CA ASN A 172 32.50 -9.59 1.62
C ASN A 172 33.85 -9.25 2.25
N LYS A 173 34.56 -10.28 2.72
CA LYS A 173 35.99 -10.19 3.11
C LYS A 173 36.91 -10.54 1.93
N GLU A 174 36.52 -10.27 0.69
CA GLU A 174 37.45 -10.44 -0.43
C GLU A 174 38.55 -9.38 -0.35
N LYS A 175 39.82 -9.82 -0.36
CA LYS A 175 41.00 -8.94 -0.24
C LYS A 175 41.16 -7.97 -1.42
N LYS A 176 40.53 -8.23 -2.56
CA LYS A 176 40.57 -7.40 -3.77
C LYS A 176 39.16 -6.91 -4.12
N LEU A 177 39.02 -5.60 -4.34
CA LEU A 177 37.79 -4.99 -4.84
C LEU A 177 37.56 -5.43 -6.30
N ASN A 178 36.30 -5.74 -6.63
CA ASN A 178 35.90 -6.03 -8.00
C ASN A 178 35.99 -4.76 -8.87
N GLU A 179 36.23 -4.93 -10.18
CA GLU A 179 36.31 -3.84 -11.15
C GLU A 179 35.04 -2.98 -11.17
N HIS A 180 33.87 -3.61 -11.03
CA HIS A 180 32.59 -2.90 -10.92
C HIS A 180 32.56 -1.93 -9.74
N THR A 181 32.95 -2.39 -8.54
CA THR A 181 33.00 -1.55 -7.34
C THR A 181 34.03 -0.42 -7.49
N ILE A 182 35.17 -0.69 -8.13
CA ILE A 182 36.17 0.33 -8.45
C ILE A 182 35.60 1.39 -9.39
N ASN A 183 34.84 0.98 -10.42
CA ASN A 183 34.22 1.90 -11.37
C ASN A 183 33.13 2.75 -10.71
N ALA A 184 32.30 2.17 -9.84
CA ALA A 184 31.33 2.93 -9.03
C ALA A 184 32.01 3.97 -8.12
N LEU A 185 33.15 3.60 -7.51
CA LEU A 185 33.95 4.53 -6.71
C LEU A 185 34.57 5.66 -7.56
N ARG A 186 35.10 5.34 -8.74
CA ARG A 186 35.61 6.33 -9.71
C ARG A 186 34.51 7.28 -10.16
N LEU A 187 33.30 6.77 -10.38
CA LEU A 187 32.14 7.58 -10.77
C LEU A 187 31.74 8.54 -9.65
N ARG A 188 31.65 8.04 -8.42
CA ARG A 188 31.43 8.88 -7.22
C ARG A 188 32.50 9.97 -7.13
N ASP A 189 33.77 9.60 -7.24
CA ASP A 189 34.85 10.57 -7.16
C ASP A 189 34.81 11.56 -8.33
N ARG A 190 34.44 11.17 -9.56
CA ARG A 190 34.23 12.14 -10.65
C ARG A 190 33.13 13.17 -10.35
N ILE A 191 32.04 12.75 -9.72
CA ILE A 191 30.92 13.63 -9.38
C ILE A 191 31.27 14.56 -8.21
N PHE A 192 31.94 14.04 -7.18
CA PHE A 192 32.16 14.73 -5.90
C PHE A 192 33.61 15.21 -5.67
N ASN A 193 34.58 14.93 -6.54
CA ASN A 193 35.99 15.32 -6.41
C ASN A 193 36.43 16.40 -7.42
N THR A 194 35.57 17.38 -7.73
CA THR A 194 35.96 18.52 -8.58
C THR A 194 36.56 19.65 -7.73
N ASN A 195 37.59 20.33 -8.25
CA ASN A 195 38.35 21.36 -7.51
C ASN A 195 37.48 22.54 -7.01
N ASN A 196 36.31 22.77 -7.62
CA ASN A 196 35.30 23.73 -7.18
C ASN A 196 34.01 22.98 -6.76
N LEU A 197 33.94 22.56 -5.50
CA LEU A 197 32.77 21.93 -4.86
C LEU A 197 31.62 22.93 -4.66
N THR A 198 30.94 23.28 -5.75
CA THR A 198 29.67 24.02 -5.67
C THR A 198 28.51 23.05 -5.83
N HIS A 199 27.43 23.24 -5.08
CA HIS A 199 26.21 22.43 -5.25
C HIS A 199 25.73 22.42 -6.73
N ARG A 200 26.02 23.48 -7.50
CA ARG A 200 25.72 23.55 -8.94
C ARG A 200 26.56 22.56 -9.77
N SER A 201 27.86 22.39 -9.50
CA SER A 201 28.71 21.44 -10.22
C SER A 201 28.33 19.99 -9.91
N ILE A 202 28.03 19.68 -8.65
CA ILE A 202 27.53 18.35 -8.25
C ILE A 202 26.19 18.05 -8.92
N LYS A 203 25.24 18.99 -8.90
CA LYS A 203 23.93 18.82 -9.57
C LYS A 203 24.10 18.56 -11.08
N LYS A 204 25.05 19.27 -11.72
CA LYS A 204 25.39 19.03 -13.14
C LYS A 204 25.98 17.63 -13.34
N GLY A 205 26.93 17.21 -12.49
CA GLY A 205 27.51 15.87 -12.52
C GLY A 205 26.46 14.76 -12.36
N ILE A 206 25.56 14.89 -11.37
CA ILE A 206 24.44 13.97 -11.19
C ILE A 206 23.52 13.95 -12.41
N SER A 207 23.15 15.11 -12.97
CA SER A 207 22.31 15.14 -14.18
C SER A 207 22.97 14.53 -15.42
N THR A 208 24.31 14.52 -15.48
CA THR A 208 25.06 13.94 -16.59
C THR A 208 25.27 12.43 -16.41
N TYR A 209 25.65 11.99 -15.21
CA TYR A 209 26.10 10.63 -14.94
C TYR A 209 25.05 9.74 -14.27
N MET A 210 24.06 10.32 -13.59
CA MET A 210 22.96 9.61 -12.89
C MET A 210 21.62 10.34 -13.09
N PRO A 211 21.15 10.58 -14.33
CA PRO A 211 19.91 11.30 -14.58
C PRO A 211 18.69 10.51 -14.09
N ILE A 212 17.77 11.16 -13.37
CA ILE A 212 16.48 10.56 -12.99
C ILE A 212 15.48 10.62 -14.17
N ASP A 213 15.52 11.69 -14.95
CA ASP A 213 14.65 11.87 -16.12
C ASP A 213 15.28 11.17 -17.35
N THR A 214 14.51 10.35 -18.05
CA THR A 214 14.90 9.80 -19.36
C THR A 214 14.16 10.52 -20.49
N LYS A 215 14.86 10.77 -21.60
CA LYS A 215 14.31 11.41 -22.81
C LYS A 215 13.64 10.41 -23.78
N SER A 216 13.42 9.16 -23.38
CA SER A 216 12.79 8.18 -24.27
C SER A 216 11.28 8.42 -24.38
N ASP A 217 10.83 8.57 -25.63
CA ASP A 217 9.42 8.75 -25.97
C ASP A 217 8.66 7.41 -26.00
N ILE A 218 9.38 6.31 -26.25
CA ILE A 218 8.86 4.94 -26.21
C ILE A 218 9.39 4.27 -24.94
N ILE A 219 8.47 3.78 -24.10
CA ILE A 219 8.78 3.05 -22.88
C ILE A 219 7.96 1.77 -22.91
N ASP A 220 8.64 0.64 -22.92
CA ASP A 220 8.00 -0.65 -22.69
C ASP A 220 7.58 -0.74 -21.22
N TYR A 221 6.33 -1.15 -20.99
CA TYR A 221 5.79 -1.27 -19.64
C TYR A 221 6.41 -2.46 -18.91
N ASP A 222 6.71 -3.55 -19.60
CA ASP A 222 7.24 -4.77 -19.00
C ASP A 222 8.65 -4.54 -18.45
N ASP A 223 9.44 -3.72 -19.15
CA ASP A 223 10.75 -3.25 -18.69
C ASP A 223 10.70 -2.44 -17.37
N LEU A 224 9.54 -1.88 -17.01
CA LEU A 224 9.37 -1.13 -15.77
C LEU A 224 9.00 -2.00 -14.56
N LEU A 225 8.46 -3.21 -14.77
CA LEU A 225 7.89 -4.03 -13.70
C LEU A 225 8.95 -4.59 -12.76
N PHE A 226 10.15 -4.86 -13.26
CA PHE A 226 11.25 -5.48 -12.51
C PHE A 226 12.38 -4.47 -12.22
N THR A 227 13.02 -4.59 -11.06
CA THR A 227 14.05 -3.60 -10.66
C THR A 227 15.30 -3.71 -11.55
N ASN A 228 15.69 -4.94 -11.87
CA ASN A 228 16.91 -5.24 -12.62
C ASN A 228 16.59 -5.75 -14.02
N HIS A 229 17.55 -5.58 -14.92
CA HIS A 229 17.52 -6.24 -16.22
C HIS A 229 17.89 -7.73 -16.06
N PRO A 230 17.47 -8.61 -16.98
CA PRO A 230 17.73 -10.05 -16.88
C PRO A 230 19.21 -10.37 -17.12
N SER A 231 20.05 -10.14 -16.11
CA SER A 231 21.48 -10.45 -16.10
C SER A 231 21.91 -10.87 -14.69
N ILE A 232 22.52 -12.06 -14.60
CA ILE A 232 23.06 -12.60 -13.35
C ILE A 232 24.24 -11.73 -12.88
N GLU A 233 25.13 -11.34 -13.79
CA GLU A 233 26.31 -10.52 -13.48
C GLU A 233 25.92 -9.17 -12.85
N LEU A 234 24.85 -8.53 -13.34
CA LEU A 234 24.34 -7.29 -12.76
C LEU A 234 23.91 -7.47 -11.30
N MET A 235 23.19 -8.55 -11.00
CA MET A 235 22.75 -8.85 -9.63
C MET A 235 23.92 -9.14 -8.71
N GLU A 236 24.93 -9.88 -9.16
CA GLU A 236 26.15 -10.11 -8.35
C GLU A 236 26.94 -8.83 -8.09
N ASN A 237 27.01 -7.95 -9.08
CA ASN A 237 27.68 -6.67 -8.95
C ASN A 237 26.94 -5.76 -7.95
N LEU A 238 25.61 -5.77 -7.96
CA LEU A 238 24.77 -5.09 -6.97
C LEU A 238 24.96 -5.66 -5.56
N ASP A 239 25.03 -6.99 -5.42
CA ASP A 239 25.31 -7.64 -4.13
C ASP A 239 26.66 -7.22 -3.55
N LYS A 240 27.71 -7.25 -4.37
CA LYS A 240 29.06 -6.82 -3.98
C LYS A 240 29.10 -5.35 -3.59
N LEU A 241 28.41 -4.49 -4.35
CA LEU A 241 28.30 -3.06 -4.08
C LEU A 241 27.54 -2.80 -2.76
N ALA A 242 26.44 -3.51 -2.53
CA ALA A 242 25.65 -3.41 -1.31
C ALA A 242 26.47 -3.85 -0.08
N ASN A 243 27.22 -4.96 -0.19
CA ASN A 243 28.08 -5.46 0.88
C ASN A 243 29.22 -4.47 1.21
N TYR A 244 29.78 -3.79 0.21
CA TYR A 244 30.84 -2.78 0.40
C TYR A 244 30.36 -1.59 1.26
N TYR A 245 29.14 -1.09 1.01
CA TYR A 245 28.55 0.03 1.76
C TYR A 245 27.79 -0.38 3.02
N HIS A 246 27.93 -1.63 3.49
CA HIS A 246 27.24 -2.18 4.66
C HIS A 246 25.70 -2.21 4.56
N ILE A 247 25.14 -2.08 3.35
CA ILE A 247 23.70 -2.22 3.06
C ILE A 247 23.32 -3.64 2.59
N GLY A 248 24.26 -4.59 2.67
CA GLY A 248 24.08 -5.99 2.27
C GLY A 248 22.90 -6.70 2.94
N ILE A 249 22.61 -6.39 4.21
CA ILE A 249 21.44 -6.90 4.95
C ILE A 249 20.14 -6.55 4.20
N PHE A 250 19.99 -5.30 3.78
CA PHE A 250 18.77 -4.84 3.11
C PHE A 250 18.65 -5.43 1.70
N ASN A 251 19.76 -5.60 0.99
CA ASN A 251 19.76 -6.20 -0.33
C ASN A 251 19.42 -7.71 -0.28
N MET A 252 20.03 -8.45 0.64
CA MET A 252 19.83 -9.90 0.76
C MET A 252 18.45 -10.23 1.36
N ILE A 253 18.08 -9.65 2.50
CA ILE A 253 16.80 -9.98 3.17
C ILE A 253 15.63 -9.24 2.51
N GLY A 254 15.87 -8.02 2.04
CA GLY A 254 14.83 -7.09 1.61
C GLY A 254 14.39 -6.17 2.74
N SER A 255 13.21 -5.58 2.60
CA SER A 255 12.60 -4.68 3.59
C SER A 255 11.64 -5.40 4.55
N HIS A 256 11.77 -6.70 4.75
CA HIS A 256 10.85 -7.47 5.61
C HIS A 256 11.05 -7.08 7.08
N TYR A 257 10.09 -6.40 7.71
CA TYR A 257 10.31 -5.79 9.03
C TYR A 257 10.70 -6.78 10.14
N ILE A 258 10.11 -7.97 10.17
CA ILE A 258 10.49 -9.02 11.15
C ILE A 258 11.92 -9.51 10.93
N ALA A 259 12.25 -9.95 9.71
CA ALA A 259 13.59 -10.46 9.40
C ALA A 259 14.68 -9.37 9.52
N VAL A 260 14.45 -8.16 9.01
CA VAL A 260 15.41 -7.05 9.11
C VAL A 260 15.67 -6.70 10.58
N GLY A 261 14.63 -6.60 11.41
CA GLY A 261 14.80 -6.36 12.84
C GLY A 261 15.61 -7.47 13.52
N HIS A 262 15.33 -8.74 13.19
CA HIS A 262 16.10 -9.88 13.67
C HIS A 262 17.60 -9.74 13.36
N PHE A 263 17.97 -9.56 12.09
CA PHE A 263 19.38 -9.50 11.70
C PHE A 263 20.09 -8.23 12.17
N ILE A 264 19.40 -7.09 12.28
CA ILE A 264 20.01 -5.86 12.82
C ILE A 264 20.29 -6.02 14.32
N THR A 265 19.41 -6.63 15.10
CA THR A 265 19.69 -6.90 16.52
C THR A 265 20.87 -7.85 16.72
N LEU A 266 21.03 -8.86 15.86
CA LEU A 266 22.20 -9.75 15.88
C LEU A 266 23.49 -9.04 15.44
N LYS A 267 23.43 -8.16 14.42
CA LYS A 267 24.56 -7.32 14.01
C LYS A 267 25.00 -6.38 15.14
N LEU A 268 24.05 -5.78 15.84
CA LEU A 268 24.31 -4.95 17.02
C LEU A 268 24.96 -5.76 18.15
N ALA A 269 24.49 -6.99 18.38
CA ALA A 269 25.07 -7.91 19.35
C ALA A 269 26.54 -8.23 19.05
N LEU A 270 26.89 -8.46 17.78
CA LEU A 270 28.28 -8.69 17.36
C LEU A 270 29.15 -7.45 17.55
N LYS A 271 28.64 -6.28 17.15
CA LYS A 271 29.38 -5.00 17.23
C LYS A 271 29.73 -4.61 18.67
N ASN A 272 28.82 -4.84 19.60
CA ASN A 272 28.95 -4.51 21.01
C ASN A 272 29.17 -5.75 21.91
N TYR A 273 29.69 -6.86 21.34
CA TYR A 273 29.81 -8.15 22.03
C TYR A 273 30.45 -8.06 23.42
N LYS A 274 31.54 -7.29 23.55
CA LYS A 274 32.23 -7.07 24.82
C LYS A 274 31.35 -6.38 25.88
N LYS A 275 30.56 -5.38 25.47
CA LYS A 275 29.69 -4.65 26.39
C LYS A 275 28.50 -5.50 26.84
N TYR A 276 27.90 -6.27 25.93
CA TYR A 276 26.73 -7.11 26.23
C TYR A 276 27.10 -8.40 26.98
N PHE A 277 28.07 -9.18 26.50
CA PHE A 277 28.27 -10.56 26.96
C PHE A 277 29.54 -10.79 27.79
N GLU A 278 30.56 -9.93 27.67
CA GLU A 278 31.79 -10.08 28.47
C GLU A 278 31.71 -9.28 29.78
N ILE A 279 31.46 -7.97 29.67
CA ILE A 279 31.34 -7.02 30.78
C ILE A 279 29.92 -7.00 31.36
N GLY A 280 28.89 -7.08 30.51
CA GLY A 280 27.49 -7.01 30.92
C GLY A 280 27.05 -5.61 31.37
N SER A 281 27.68 -4.55 30.86
CA SER A 281 27.34 -3.16 31.19
C SER A 281 26.08 -2.65 30.49
N LEU A 282 25.67 -3.32 29.40
CA LEU A 282 24.47 -2.98 28.63
C LEU A 282 23.52 -4.17 28.59
N LYS A 283 22.22 -3.90 28.51
CA LYS A 283 21.20 -4.94 28.34
C LYS A 283 21.07 -5.31 26.87
N TYR A 284 20.95 -6.60 26.58
CA TYR A 284 20.62 -7.12 25.26
C TYR A 284 19.23 -7.75 25.31
N LEU A 285 18.41 -7.44 24.31
CA LEU A 285 17.14 -8.10 24.05
C LEU A 285 17.04 -8.38 22.56
N ASN A 286 16.50 -9.55 22.24
CA ASN A 286 16.30 -9.93 20.85
C ASN A 286 15.04 -9.28 20.24
N TRP A 287 14.93 -9.33 18.91
CA TRP A 287 13.83 -8.69 18.19
C TRP A 287 12.44 -9.23 18.58
N GLN A 288 12.29 -10.54 18.76
CA GLN A 288 11.03 -11.14 19.17
C GLN A 288 10.62 -10.68 20.57
N SER A 289 11.56 -10.61 21.51
CA SER A 289 11.35 -10.08 22.87
C SER A 289 10.97 -8.59 22.84
N ILE A 290 11.59 -7.77 21.99
CA ILE A 290 11.24 -6.35 21.82
C ILE A 290 9.78 -6.20 21.38
N LEU A 291 9.31 -7.00 20.42
CA LEU A 291 7.95 -6.90 19.89
C LEU A 291 6.86 -7.28 20.92
N LYS A 292 7.19 -8.08 21.95
CA LYS A 292 6.27 -8.43 23.04
C LYS A 292 5.90 -7.24 23.91
N PHE A 293 6.75 -6.22 23.99
CA PHE A 293 6.41 -5.00 24.72
C PHE A 293 5.31 -4.22 24.01
N ASN A 294 4.56 -3.43 24.79
CA ASN A 294 3.59 -2.50 24.23
C ASN A 294 4.30 -1.44 23.35
N GLN A 295 3.52 -0.71 22.55
CA GLN A 295 4.06 0.22 21.54
C GLN A 295 5.01 1.29 22.13
N SER A 296 4.77 1.73 23.37
CA SER A 296 5.57 2.77 24.03
C SER A 296 6.84 2.20 24.66
N ASP A 297 6.73 1.06 25.36
CA ASP A 297 7.83 0.42 26.08
C ASP A 297 8.87 -0.18 25.12
N ARG A 298 8.50 -0.51 23.88
CA ARG A 298 9.45 -0.85 22.80
C ARG A 298 10.58 0.17 22.65
N PHE A 299 10.23 1.46 22.70
CA PHE A 299 11.22 2.53 22.60
C PHE A 299 12.06 2.66 23.87
N LYS A 300 11.47 2.40 25.04
CA LYS A 300 12.22 2.40 26.31
C LYS A 300 13.28 1.31 26.34
N VAL A 301 12.88 0.13 25.91
CA VAL A 301 13.75 -1.02 25.74
C VAL A 301 14.86 -0.72 24.72
N LEU A 302 14.53 -0.06 23.60
CA LEU A 302 15.53 0.30 22.60
C LEU A 302 16.60 1.25 23.17
N ASP A 303 16.21 2.28 23.92
CA ASP A 303 17.15 3.22 24.54
C ASP A 303 18.12 2.49 25.51
N LEU A 304 17.63 1.51 26.28
CA LEU A 304 18.45 0.65 27.14
C LEU A 304 19.45 -0.21 26.37
N ILE A 305 19.05 -0.75 25.22
CA ILE A 305 19.93 -1.56 24.35
C ILE A 305 21.01 -0.67 23.72
N CYS A 306 20.67 0.58 23.39
CA CYS A 306 21.50 1.53 22.67
C CYS A 306 22.38 2.44 23.55
N ASP A 307 22.33 2.26 24.88
CA ASP A 307 23.07 3.06 25.87
C ASP A 307 22.70 4.56 25.82
N GLU A 308 21.41 4.85 25.59
CA GLU A 308 20.88 6.20 25.51
C GLU A 308 20.20 6.60 26.81
N SER A 309 20.60 7.74 27.39
CA SER A 309 19.96 8.28 28.60
C SER A 309 18.83 9.23 28.18
N SER A 310 17.59 8.76 28.30
CA SER A 310 16.41 9.53 27.97
C SER A 310 15.50 9.70 29.19
N TRP A 311 14.90 10.89 29.29
CA TRP A 311 13.88 11.19 30.29
C TRP A 311 12.52 10.87 29.67
N TYR A 312 11.71 10.03 30.34
CA TYR A 312 10.39 9.65 29.87
C TYR A 312 9.29 10.44 30.58
N GLU A 313 8.52 11.20 29.81
CA GLU A 313 7.32 11.89 30.30
C GLU A 313 6.08 11.19 29.77
N GLY A 314 5.31 10.49 30.62
CA GLY A 314 4.20 9.62 30.19
C GLY A 314 3.12 10.27 29.30
N GLN A 315 2.99 11.60 29.32
CA GLN A 315 2.00 12.33 28.51
C GLN A 315 2.51 12.77 27.13
N MET A 316 3.80 12.64 26.83
CA MET A 316 4.37 13.08 25.56
C MET A 316 4.51 11.94 24.55
N LYS A 317 4.28 12.23 23.27
CA LYS A 317 4.55 11.30 22.17
C LYS A 317 6.06 11.08 22.01
N ARG A 318 6.47 9.86 21.64
CA ARG A 318 7.89 9.50 21.41
C ARG A 318 8.62 10.49 20.50
N ARG A 319 8.01 10.93 19.40
CA ARG A 319 8.64 11.89 18.47
C ARG A 319 9.04 13.21 19.14
N GLU A 320 8.23 13.71 20.07
CA GLU A 320 8.48 14.98 20.76
C GLU A 320 9.53 14.80 21.85
N GLN A 321 9.44 13.70 22.62
CA GLN A 321 10.45 13.33 23.61
C GLN A 321 11.83 13.12 22.97
N TYR A 322 11.89 12.39 21.85
CA TYR A 322 13.13 12.08 21.14
C TYR A 322 13.83 13.38 20.69
N LEU A 323 13.06 14.33 20.13
CA LEU A 323 13.59 15.62 19.69
C LEU A 323 13.99 16.54 20.86
N LYS A 324 13.26 16.52 21.99
CA LYS A 324 13.61 17.29 23.20
C LYS A 324 14.90 16.80 23.85
N ASN A 325 15.10 15.49 23.92
CA ASN A 325 16.26 14.87 24.55
C ASN A 325 17.55 15.02 23.72
N ASN A 326 17.49 15.63 22.52
CA ASN A 326 18.61 15.79 21.60
C ASN A 326 19.40 14.48 21.41
N ILE A 327 18.68 13.37 21.30
CA ILE A 327 19.28 12.04 21.18
C ILE A 327 20.05 11.96 19.85
N PHE A 328 21.37 11.99 19.93
CA PHE A 328 22.25 11.66 18.82
C PHE A 328 22.45 10.15 18.83
N SER A 329 21.91 9.45 17.81
CA SER A 329 22.00 8.00 17.74
C SER A 329 23.44 7.53 17.93
N THR A 330 23.66 6.64 18.91
CA THR A 330 25.00 6.14 19.24
C THR A 330 25.59 5.29 18.10
N SER A 331 24.73 4.67 17.29
CA SER A 331 25.11 3.84 16.14
C SER A 331 24.09 3.91 15.00
N GLU A 332 24.54 3.54 13.79
CA GLU A 332 23.69 3.39 12.61
C GLU A 332 22.57 2.37 12.84
N GLU A 333 22.90 1.23 13.47
CA GLU A 333 21.96 0.15 13.75
C GLU A 333 20.83 0.60 14.70
N CYS A 334 21.16 1.36 15.74
CA CYS A 334 20.16 1.95 16.65
C CYS A 334 19.22 2.91 15.93
N SER A 335 19.73 3.75 15.01
CA SER A 335 18.90 4.64 14.22
C SER A 335 17.97 3.88 13.26
N VAL A 336 18.39 2.73 12.73
CA VAL A 336 17.53 1.88 11.89
C VAL A 336 16.49 1.12 12.73
N LEU A 337 16.86 0.65 13.93
CA LEU A 337 15.90 0.03 14.85
C LEU A 337 14.81 1.01 15.29
N GLU A 338 15.15 2.27 15.60
CA GLU A 338 14.16 3.31 15.93
C GLU A 338 13.19 3.53 14.74
N PHE A 339 13.71 3.58 13.51
CA PHE A 339 12.91 3.66 12.29
C PHE A 339 11.97 2.44 12.13
N LEU A 340 12.49 1.23 12.33
CA LEU A 340 11.71 -0.02 12.22
C LEU A 340 10.62 -0.11 13.29
N ILE A 341 10.91 0.21 14.55
CA ILE A 341 9.91 0.19 15.63
C ILE A 341 8.80 1.20 15.34
N HIS A 342 9.15 2.42 14.91
CA HIS A 342 8.16 3.43 14.53
C HIS A 342 7.23 2.93 13.42
N HIS A 343 7.79 2.35 12.36
CA HIS A 343 6.97 1.84 11.25
C HIS A 343 6.22 0.55 11.58
N MET A 344 6.75 -0.31 12.45
CA MET A 344 6.02 -1.46 13.01
C MET A 344 4.83 -1.03 13.86
N ASN A 345 4.99 0.02 14.67
CA ASN A 345 3.88 0.61 15.43
C ASN A 345 2.83 1.21 14.48
N LYS A 346 3.25 1.87 13.39
CA LYS A 346 2.31 2.33 12.34
C LYS A 346 1.56 1.19 11.68
N TYR A 347 2.24 0.11 11.30
CA TYR A 347 1.61 -1.10 10.76
C TYR A 347 0.54 -1.66 11.72
N GLN A 348 0.88 -1.79 13.00
CA GLN A 348 -0.06 -2.23 14.05
C GLN A 348 -1.30 -1.33 14.13
N MET A 349 -1.11 -0.01 14.12
CA MET A 349 -2.21 0.96 14.20
C MET A 349 -3.12 0.92 12.97
N GLU A 350 -2.56 0.76 11.77
CA GLU A 350 -3.35 0.65 10.55
C GLU A 350 -4.16 -0.65 10.49
N LEU A 351 -3.60 -1.77 10.97
CA LEU A 351 -4.37 -3.01 11.15
C LEU A 351 -5.56 -2.80 12.10
N TYR A 352 -5.35 -2.14 13.24
CA TYR A 352 -6.44 -1.88 14.20
C TYR A 352 -7.50 -0.92 13.63
N SER A 353 -7.08 0.12 12.90
CA SER A 353 -7.98 1.05 12.22
C SER A 353 -8.88 0.33 11.21
N ASN A 354 -8.29 -0.56 10.41
CA ASN A 354 -9.04 -1.35 9.44
C ASN A 354 -9.99 -2.35 10.15
N MET A 355 -9.60 -2.95 11.27
CA MET A 355 -10.50 -3.81 12.06
C MET A 355 -11.68 -3.06 12.68
N HIS A 356 -11.48 -1.80 13.06
CA HIS A 356 -12.58 -0.96 13.55
C HIS A 356 -13.64 -0.75 12.46
N LYS A 357 -13.24 -0.65 11.19
CA LYS A 357 -14.18 -0.61 10.05
C LYS A 357 -14.98 -1.92 9.95
N LEU A 358 -14.35 -3.05 10.26
CA LEU A 358 -14.95 -4.39 10.27
C LEU A 358 -15.70 -4.72 11.57
N SER A 359 -16.10 -3.71 12.36
CA SER A 359 -16.87 -3.83 13.61
C SER A 359 -16.16 -4.53 14.79
N LEU A 360 -14.86 -4.81 14.71
CA LEU A 360 -14.07 -5.20 15.89
C LEU A 360 -13.52 -3.96 16.58
N ASN A 361 -14.09 -3.60 17.73
CA ASN A 361 -13.56 -2.51 18.55
C ASN A 361 -12.27 -2.96 19.28
N VAL A 362 -11.11 -2.81 18.65
CA VAL A 362 -9.81 -3.01 19.30
C VAL A 362 -9.42 -1.73 20.02
N GLN A 363 -9.36 -1.76 21.35
CA GLN A 363 -8.75 -0.68 22.11
C GLN A 363 -7.23 -0.74 21.95
N ILE A 364 -6.61 0.41 21.62
CA ILE A 364 -5.19 0.53 21.26
C ILE A 364 -4.24 0.09 22.39
N TYR A 365 -4.68 0.23 23.66
CA TYR A 365 -3.90 -0.10 24.86
C TYR A 365 -4.24 -1.45 25.50
N LEU A 366 -4.96 -2.33 24.80
CA LEU A 366 -5.19 -3.68 25.31
C LEU A 366 -3.84 -4.41 25.46
N GLU A 367 -3.68 -5.13 26.56
CA GLU A 367 -2.58 -6.06 26.70
C GLU A 367 -2.62 -7.10 25.56
N ASN A 368 -1.45 -7.54 25.09
CA ASN A 368 -1.35 -8.45 23.95
C ASN A 368 -2.15 -9.75 24.13
N LYS A 369 -2.31 -10.22 25.38
CA LYS A 369 -3.13 -11.39 25.73
C LYS A 369 -4.62 -11.11 25.53
N HIS A 370 -5.13 -9.99 26.03
CA HIS A 370 -6.51 -9.58 25.85
C HIS A 370 -6.85 -9.31 24.38
N LEU A 371 -5.90 -8.77 23.62
CA LEU A 371 -6.04 -8.61 22.16
C LEU A 371 -6.25 -9.97 21.48
N LYS A 372 -5.44 -10.99 21.84
CA LYS A 372 -5.60 -12.36 21.32
C LYS A 372 -6.98 -12.91 21.63
N GLU A 373 -7.38 -12.85 22.90
CA GLU A 373 -8.68 -13.36 23.35
C GLU A 373 -9.85 -12.68 22.62
N LYS A 374 -9.83 -11.35 22.52
CA LYS A 374 -10.88 -10.57 21.86
C LYS A 374 -10.97 -10.85 20.37
N PHE A 375 -9.83 -10.96 19.69
CA PHE A 375 -9.81 -11.30 18.27
C PHE A 375 -10.34 -12.72 18.01
N LEU A 376 -9.88 -13.71 18.77
CA LEU A 376 -10.36 -15.09 18.63
C LEU A 376 -11.85 -15.22 19.00
N GLN A 377 -12.32 -14.51 20.03
CA GLN A 377 -13.75 -14.47 20.36
C GLN A 377 -14.58 -13.88 19.22
N PHE A 378 -14.08 -12.82 18.57
CA PHE A 378 -14.73 -12.21 17.42
C PHE A 378 -14.84 -13.18 16.25
N MET A 379 -13.76 -13.89 15.90
CA MET A 379 -13.78 -14.84 14.79
C MET A 379 -14.56 -16.12 15.11
N CYS A 380 -14.38 -16.68 16.31
CA CYS A 380 -14.84 -18.03 16.68
C CYS A 380 -16.18 -18.08 17.43
N ARG A 381 -16.83 -16.94 17.72
CA ARG A 381 -18.16 -16.76 18.37
C ARG A 381 -18.40 -17.42 19.75
N SER A 382 -17.55 -18.35 20.23
CA SER A 382 -17.55 -18.92 21.60
C SER A 382 -16.36 -19.84 21.95
N ARG A 383 -15.62 -20.39 20.97
CA ARG A 383 -14.44 -21.23 21.25
C ARG A 383 -13.22 -20.38 21.64
N LYS A 384 -12.42 -20.83 22.61
CA LYS A 384 -11.17 -20.16 23.03
C LYS A 384 -10.15 -20.08 21.89
N GLU A 385 -10.04 -21.16 21.12
CA GLU A 385 -9.16 -21.28 19.96
C GLU A 385 -9.93 -22.02 18.85
N CYS A 386 -9.76 -21.60 17.60
CA CYS A 386 -10.34 -22.24 16.43
C CYS A 386 -9.51 -21.96 15.18
N ASN A 387 -9.66 -22.83 14.16
CA ASN A 387 -9.20 -22.51 12.81
C ASN A 387 -10.05 -21.35 12.25
N ILE A 388 -9.45 -20.17 12.08
CA ILE A 388 -10.19 -18.97 11.63
C ILE A 388 -10.73 -19.12 10.21
N TYR A 389 -10.08 -19.91 9.34
CA TYR A 389 -10.46 -20.07 7.94
C TYR A 389 -11.77 -20.87 7.79
N GLU A 390 -12.11 -21.67 8.80
CA GLU A 390 -13.37 -22.41 8.85
C GLU A 390 -14.51 -21.63 9.51
N SER A 391 -14.20 -20.50 10.15
CA SER A 391 -15.18 -19.73 10.90
C SER A 391 -16.25 -19.11 10.01
N ASP A 392 -17.47 -19.04 10.53
CA ASP A 392 -18.59 -18.39 9.84
C ASP A 392 -18.26 -16.96 9.42
N ARG A 393 -17.49 -16.22 10.23
CA ARG A 393 -17.15 -14.83 9.93
C ARG A 393 -16.17 -14.70 8.77
N PHE A 394 -15.20 -15.62 8.70
CA PHE A 394 -14.28 -15.66 7.56
C PHE A 394 -15.00 -16.09 6.28
N LYS A 395 -16.06 -16.91 6.36
CA LYS A 395 -16.85 -17.36 5.20
C LYS A 395 -18.03 -16.44 4.83
N GLN A 396 -18.56 -15.66 5.76
CA GLN A 396 -19.81 -14.90 5.62
C GLN A 396 -19.78 -13.81 4.53
N GLU A 397 -18.60 -13.41 4.08
CA GLU A 397 -18.44 -12.34 3.09
C GLU A 397 -18.26 -12.85 1.66
N GLN A 398 -18.08 -14.16 1.48
CA GLN A 398 -18.41 -14.80 0.20
C GLN A 398 -19.86 -15.26 0.30
N GLU A 399 -20.64 -15.03 -0.76
CA GLU A 399 -22.04 -15.44 -0.83
C GLU A 399 -22.19 -16.86 -0.27
N LYS A 400 -23.12 -17.03 0.68
CA LYS A 400 -23.42 -18.33 1.32
C LYS A 400 -23.55 -19.40 0.22
N GLY A 401 -22.54 -20.27 0.08
CA GLY A 401 -22.55 -21.36 -0.90
C GLY A 401 -21.36 -21.40 -1.86
N ILE A 402 -20.47 -20.41 -1.88
CA ILE A 402 -19.22 -20.50 -2.66
C ILE A 402 -18.15 -21.19 -1.80
N GLU A 403 -17.88 -22.46 -2.07
CA GLU A 403 -16.71 -23.15 -1.50
C GLU A 403 -15.42 -22.53 -2.07
N PHE A 404 -14.34 -22.54 -1.29
CA PHE A 404 -13.03 -22.12 -1.81
C PHE A 404 -12.64 -23.06 -2.96
N HIS A 405 -12.80 -22.60 -4.20
CA HIS A 405 -12.35 -23.35 -5.37
C HIS A 405 -10.82 -23.40 -5.35
N ASP A 406 -10.28 -24.59 -5.07
CA ASP A 406 -8.85 -24.84 -5.20
C ASP A 406 -8.52 -25.00 -6.67
N ASN A 407 -7.88 -23.97 -7.23
CA ASN A 407 -7.38 -24.01 -8.60
C ASN A 407 -5.98 -24.66 -8.66
N ASN A 408 -5.34 -24.93 -7.52
CA ASN A 408 -3.95 -25.38 -7.47
C ASN A 408 -3.86 -26.85 -7.04
N ASN A 409 -3.01 -27.63 -7.71
CA ASN A 409 -2.85 -29.05 -7.43
C ASN A 409 -1.83 -29.40 -6.33
N TYR A 410 -1.65 -28.53 -5.33
CA TYR A 410 -0.72 -28.81 -4.23
C TYR A 410 -1.26 -29.91 -3.30
N LYS A 411 -0.44 -30.94 -3.07
CA LYS A 411 -0.69 -32.05 -2.14
C LYS A 411 0.46 -32.13 -1.14
N PHE A 412 0.19 -31.75 0.11
CA PHE A 412 1.21 -31.81 1.16
C PHE A 412 1.18 -33.16 1.89
N SER A 413 2.35 -33.69 2.23
CA SER A 413 2.45 -34.97 2.95
C SER A 413 1.74 -34.94 4.31
N GLN A 414 1.66 -33.77 4.94
CA GLN A 414 1.00 -33.57 6.23
C GLN A 414 -0.54 -33.53 6.14
N GLU A 415 -1.16 -33.51 4.95
CA GLU A 415 -2.64 -33.52 4.81
C GLU A 415 -3.26 -34.84 5.31
N ASN A 416 -2.52 -35.93 5.23
CA ASN A 416 -2.98 -37.26 5.65
C ASN A 416 -2.80 -37.51 7.16
N ASP A 417 -2.12 -36.61 7.87
CA ASP A 417 -1.97 -36.74 9.32
C ASP A 417 -3.25 -36.25 10.03
N PRO A 418 -3.88 -37.07 10.89
CA PRO A 418 -5.06 -36.64 11.66
C PRO A 418 -4.74 -35.49 12.62
N VAL A 419 -3.46 -35.32 12.95
CA VAL A 419 -2.93 -34.18 13.72
C VAL A 419 -3.04 -32.87 12.93
N SER A 420 -3.09 -32.86 11.59
CA SER A 420 -3.18 -31.61 10.80
C SER A 420 -4.51 -30.87 10.95
N LYS A 421 -5.56 -31.52 11.46
CA LYS A 421 -6.83 -30.88 11.89
C LYS A 421 -6.69 -30.24 13.29
N VAL A 422 -5.59 -29.53 13.55
CA VAL A 422 -5.38 -28.87 14.85
C VAL A 422 -6.33 -27.69 14.99
N VAL A 423 -6.90 -27.53 16.18
CA VAL A 423 -7.66 -26.33 16.61
C VAL A 423 -6.75 -25.10 16.80
N ASP A 424 -5.43 -25.28 16.83
CA ASP A 424 -4.45 -24.21 17.08
C ASP A 424 -4.48 -23.17 15.94
N PRO A 425 -4.90 -21.93 16.22
CA PRO A 425 -4.97 -20.87 15.21
C PRO A 425 -3.60 -20.49 14.65
N PHE A 426 -2.51 -20.76 15.37
CA PHE A 426 -1.14 -20.43 14.93
C PHE A 426 -0.41 -21.60 14.27
N ASN A 427 -1.11 -22.69 13.94
CA ASN A 427 -0.51 -23.83 13.29
C ASN A 427 0.16 -23.41 11.96
N LEU A 428 1.46 -23.71 11.83
CA LEU A 428 2.28 -23.29 10.70
C LEU A 428 1.80 -23.91 9.37
N PHE A 429 1.45 -25.20 9.39
CA PHE A 429 0.99 -25.94 8.22
C PHE A 429 -0.34 -25.38 7.71
N THR A 430 -1.34 -25.26 8.59
CA THR A 430 -2.66 -24.73 8.22
C THR A 430 -2.54 -23.32 7.64
N ASN A 431 -1.81 -22.42 8.29
CA ASN A 431 -1.66 -21.05 7.81
C ASN A 431 -0.93 -20.98 6.46
N TYR A 432 0.13 -21.76 6.27
CA TYR A 432 0.85 -21.80 4.99
C TYR A 432 0.01 -22.43 3.87
N PHE A 433 -0.74 -23.50 4.17
CA PHE A 433 -1.67 -24.15 3.24
C PHE A 433 -2.71 -23.18 2.70
N TYR A 434 -3.38 -22.43 3.58
CA TYR A 434 -4.36 -21.43 3.14
C TYR A 434 -3.72 -20.26 2.39
N PHE A 435 -2.50 -19.86 2.79
CA PHE A 435 -1.75 -18.84 2.07
C PHE A 435 -1.45 -19.26 0.63
N ILE A 436 -0.82 -20.43 0.43
CA ILE A 436 -0.35 -20.83 -0.90
C ILE A 436 -1.52 -21.12 -1.86
N LYS A 437 -2.61 -21.70 -1.36
CA LYS A 437 -3.78 -22.06 -2.17
C LYS A 437 -4.70 -20.89 -2.46
N TYR A 438 -5.01 -20.06 -1.45
CA TYR A 438 -6.16 -19.14 -1.53
C TYR A 438 -5.83 -17.66 -1.39
N TYR A 439 -4.62 -17.27 -0.97
CA TYR A 439 -4.29 -15.85 -0.71
C TYR A 439 -4.49 -14.94 -1.93
N SER A 440 -4.29 -15.45 -3.15
CA SER A 440 -4.49 -14.69 -4.38
C SER A 440 -5.97 -14.38 -4.68
N VAL A 441 -6.89 -15.17 -4.13
CA VAL A 441 -8.34 -15.05 -4.34
C VAL A 441 -9.03 -14.30 -3.19
N PHE A 442 -8.35 -14.14 -2.05
CA PHE A 442 -8.89 -13.44 -0.90
C PHE A 442 -9.21 -11.97 -1.17
N ASN A 443 -10.31 -11.50 -0.55
CA ASN A 443 -10.67 -10.09 -0.52
C ASN A 443 -9.77 -9.34 0.49
N SER A 444 -9.95 -8.02 0.61
CA SER A 444 -9.19 -7.19 1.55
C SER A 444 -9.33 -7.66 3.00
N ASP A 445 -10.52 -8.11 3.37
CA ASP A 445 -10.90 -8.33 4.77
C ASP A 445 -10.32 -9.66 5.28
N HIS A 446 -10.36 -10.71 4.46
CA HIS A 446 -9.65 -11.98 4.68
C HIS A 446 -8.15 -11.76 4.89
N ILE A 447 -7.54 -10.89 4.06
CA ILE A 447 -6.11 -10.56 4.17
C ILE A 447 -5.81 -9.83 5.48
N ILE A 448 -6.67 -8.90 5.88
CA ILE A 448 -6.55 -8.19 7.17
C ILE A 448 -6.67 -9.19 8.34
N TYR A 449 -7.62 -10.13 8.30
CA TYR A 449 -7.79 -11.14 9.34
C TYR A 449 -6.56 -12.06 9.46
N MET A 450 -6.00 -12.52 8.34
CA MET A 450 -4.80 -13.36 8.32
C MET A 450 -3.59 -12.63 8.93
N HIS A 451 -3.38 -11.37 8.54
CA HIS A 451 -2.26 -10.58 9.04
C HIS A 451 -2.42 -10.21 10.51
N LEU A 452 -3.64 -9.94 10.96
CA LEU A 452 -3.91 -9.68 12.37
C LEU A 452 -3.72 -10.92 13.22
N LEU A 453 -4.20 -12.09 12.76
CA LEU A 453 -3.93 -13.37 13.42
C LEU A 453 -2.43 -13.55 13.61
N ASN A 454 -1.66 -13.46 12.52
CA ASN A 454 -0.22 -13.60 12.59
C ASN A 454 0.43 -12.60 13.56
N PHE A 455 0.07 -11.31 13.44
CA PHE A 455 0.64 -10.26 14.25
C PHE A 455 0.33 -10.42 15.75
N VAL A 456 -0.90 -10.79 16.10
CA VAL A 456 -1.29 -11.12 17.48
C VAL A 456 -0.44 -12.27 18.03
N GLY A 457 -0.14 -13.29 17.22
CA GLY A 457 0.77 -14.37 17.60
C GLY A 457 2.19 -13.88 17.87
N VAL A 458 2.73 -13.01 17.01
CA VAL A 458 4.06 -12.40 17.17
C VAL A 458 4.14 -11.57 18.46
N LEU A 459 3.11 -10.75 18.75
CA LEU A 459 3.03 -9.93 19.96
C LEU A 459 3.00 -10.77 21.26
N ASN A 460 2.49 -12.00 21.19
CA ASN A 460 2.46 -12.93 22.33
C ASN A 460 3.69 -13.85 22.38
N GLY A 461 4.63 -13.72 21.44
CA GLY A 461 5.87 -14.48 21.43
C GLY A 461 5.75 -15.91 20.92
N ASN A 462 4.74 -16.22 20.12
CA ASN A 462 4.59 -17.55 19.51
C ASN A 462 5.61 -17.75 18.37
N ASN A 463 6.39 -18.83 18.43
CA ASN A 463 7.44 -19.15 17.46
C ASN A 463 6.88 -19.50 16.07
N ASN A 464 5.77 -20.23 16.00
CA ASN A 464 5.10 -20.53 14.73
C ASN A 464 4.59 -19.26 14.06
N ALA A 465 3.99 -18.33 14.80
CA ALA A 465 3.58 -17.04 14.24
C ALA A 465 4.77 -16.18 13.76
N TYR A 466 5.88 -16.20 14.50
CA TYR A 466 7.11 -15.53 14.10
C TYR A 466 7.65 -16.09 12.78
N VAL A 467 7.64 -17.42 12.61
CA VAL A 467 8.06 -18.08 11.36
C VAL A 467 7.03 -17.88 10.24
N SER A 468 5.73 -17.98 10.51
CA SER A 468 4.67 -17.71 9.53
C SER A 468 4.70 -16.27 9.01
N SER A 469 5.24 -15.32 9.78
CA SER A 469 5.35 -13.93 9.32
C SER A 469 6.25 -13.78 8.09
N LEU A 470 7.22 -14.69 7.88
CA LEU A 470 8.27 -14.59 6.87
C LEU A 470 7.77 -14.62 5.41
N TYR A 471 6.63 -15.27 5.16
CA TYR A 471 6.02 -15.34 3.82
C TYR A 471 4.90 -14.31 3.62
N LEU A 472 4.47 -13.59 4.67
CA LEU A 472 3.33 -12.68 4.56
C LEU A 472 3.75 -11.35 3.93
N PRO A 473 3.14 -10.94 2.79
CA PRO A 473 3.58 -9.77 2.03
C PRO A 473 3.40 -8.43 2.78
N GLY A 474 2.58 -8.42 3.84
CA GLY A 474 2.30 -7.23 4.64
C GLY A 474 3.54 -6.64 5.32
N TYR A 475 4.48 -7.49 5.69
CA TYR A 475 5.72 -7.08 6.35
C TYR A 475 6.77 -6.53 5.37
N TYR A 476 6.55 -6.67 4.06
CA TYR A 476 7.34 -5.98 3.02
C TYR A 476 6.75 -4.61 2.68
N ASN A 477 5.43 -4.54 2.42
CA ASN A 477 4.79 -3.33 1.89
C ASN A 477 4.44 -2.28 2.96
N ALA A 478 4.64 -2.57 4.25
CA ALA A 478 4.49 -1.61 5.34
C ALA A 478 5.29 -0.30 5.12
N ILE A 479 6.39 -0.36 4.36
CA ILE A 479 7.18 0.83 3.99
C ILE A 479 6.38 1.88 3.21
N GLN A 480 5.30 1.50 2.53
CA GLN A 480 4.42 2.46 1.84
C GLN A 480 3.83 3.50 2.81
N LEU A 481 3.60 3.14 4.09
CA LEU A 481 3.08 4.04 5.13
C LEU A 481 4.04 5.19 5.48
N SER A 482 5.30 5.12 5.05
CA SER A 482 6.30 6.15 5.32
C SER A 482 6.19 7.39 4.42
N TYR A 483 5.48 7.26 3.30
CA TYR A 483 5.40 8.25 2.22
C TYR A 483 4.17 9.15 2.35
N LYS A 484 4.15 9.99 3.39
CA LYS A 484 3.03 10.92 3.71
C LYS A 484 3.28 12.37 3.29
N ASP A 485 4.44 12.66 2.72
CA ASP A 485 4.88 14.04 2.50
C ASP A 485 4.23 14.66 1.26
N GLN A 486 3.95 15.97 1.34
CA GLN A 486 3.39 16.74 0.22
C GLN A 486 4.47 17.21 -0.78
N VAL A 487 5.38 16.31 -1.17
CA VAL A 487 6.54 16.63 -2.02
C VAL A 487 6.64 15.69 -3.21
N GLY A 488 7.32 16.15 -4.27
CA GLY A 488 7.61 15.34 -5.46
C GLY A 488 8.88 14.49 -5.32
N LEU A 489 8.98 13.43 -6.14
CA LEU A 489 10.13 12.51 -6.12
C LEU A 489 11.47 13.18 -6.39
N LYS A 490 11.51 14.19 -7.26
CA LYS A 490 12.72 14.96 -7.57
C LYS A 490 13.29 15.66 -6.34
N GLU A 491 12.44 16.15 -5.45
CA GLU A 491 12.89 16.81 -4.23
C GLU A 491 13.46 15.82 -3.23
N LEU A 492 12.80 14.67 -3.06
CA LEU A 492 13.34 13.57 -2.23
C LEU A 492 14.73 13.13 -2.71
N TYR A 493 14.90 12.90 -4.00
CA TYR A 493 16.20 12.51 -4.56
C TYR A 493 17.27 13.60 -4.35
N GLN A 494 16.91 14.88 -4.44
CA GLN A 494 17.85 15.97 -4.13
C GLN A 494 18.32 15.95 -2.67
N ASN A 495 17.47 15.53 -1.72
CA ASN A 495 17.86 15.38 -0.32
C ASN A 495 18.90 14.25 -0.15
N LEU A 496 18.75 13.13 -0.87
CA LEU A 496 19.75 12.06 -0.92
C LEU A 496 21.10 12.56 -1.46
N VAL A 497 21.09 13.29 -2.58
CA VAL A 497 22.32 13.87 -3.16
C VAL A 497 23.01 14.82 -2.17
N LYS A 498 22.25 15.69 -1.49
CA LYS A 498 22.77 16.57 -0.43
C LYS A 498 23.34 15.80 0.76
N CYS A 499 22.76 14.65 1.11
CA CYS A 499 23.31 13.78 2.15
C CYS A 499 24.72 13.31 1.77
N VAL A 500 24.86 12.76 0.56
CA VAL A 500 26.13 12.25 0.04
C VAL A 500 27.17 13.36 -0.10
N GLU A 501 26.78 14.53 -0.63
CA GLU A 501 27.63 15.71 -0.72
C GLU A 501 28.24 16.08 0.64
N LYS A 502 27.41 16.17 1.69
CA LYS A 502 27.89 16.50 3.04
C LYS A 502 28.79 15.43 3.63
N CYS A 503 28.47 14.16 3.44
CA CYS A 503 29.30 13.04 3.88
C CYS A 503 30.68 13.08 3.21
N TYR A 504 30.73 13.33 1.90
CA TYR A 504 31.96 13.41 1.12
C TYR A 504 32.86 14.59 1.53
N ILE A 505 32.30 15.80 1.64
CA ILE A 505 33.06 17.02 2.03
C ILE A 505 33.73 16.84 3.39
N ARG A 506 33.04 16.21 4.34
CA ARG A 506 33.54 16.04 5.71
C ARG A 506 34.61 14.94 5.79
N ASN A 507 34.44 13.85 5.04
CA ASN A 507 35.47 12.81 4.93
C ASN A 507 36.78 13.36 4.34
N ARG A 508 36.70 14.27 3.36
CA ARG A 508 37.88 14.97 2.82
C ARG A 508 38.57 15.88 3.85
N LYS A 509 37.79 16.67 4.61
CA LYS A 509 38.33 17.55 5.67
C LYS A 509 38.96 16.78 6.84
N ASN A 510 38.47 15.57 7.15
CA ASN A 510 39.07 14.72 8.18
C ASN A 510 40.36 14.05 7.69
N ARG A 511 40.49 13.77 6.38
CA ARG A 511 41.76 13.28 5.79
C ARG A 511 42.86 14.36 5.75
N SER A 512 42.51 15.65 5.72
CA SER A 512 43.48 16.75 5.73
C SER A 512 43.91 17.21 7.14
N PHE A 513 43.24 16.76 8.20
CA PHE A 513 43.59 17.06 9.59
C PHE A 513 43.98 15.77 10.33
N SER A 514 45.12 15.19 9.95
CA SER A 514 45.82 14.25 10.83
C SER A 514 46.51 15.05 11.94
N HIS A 515 45.88 15.15 13.10
CA HIS A 515 46.49 14.89 14.41
C HIS A 515 45.52 15.28 15.54
N ARG A 516 45.38 14.33 16.49
CA ARG A 516 45.01 14.48 17.90
C ARG A 516 44.67 15.91 18.34
N ILE A 517 43.38 16.21 18.56
CA ILE A 517 42.81 17.21 19.52
C ILE A 517 41.33 17.54 19.16
N ALA A 518 40.84 17.22 17.95
CA ALA A 518 39.48 17.60 17.52
C ALA A 518 38.31 16.86 18.22
N SER A 519 38.57 15.84 19.06
CA SER A 519 37.51 15.06 19.72
C SER A 519 36.93 15.71 20.98
N ILE A 520 37.55 16.78 21.52
CA ILE A 520 37.18 17.33 22.82
C ILE A 520 36.34 18.63 22.71
N PHE A 521 36.41 19.37 21.58
CA PHE A 521 35.80 20.72 21.49
C PHE A 521 34.94 21.00 20.24
N ARG A 522 34.14 20.05 19.75
CA ARG A 522 33.07 20.38 18.79
C ARG A 522 31.72 19.95 19.32
N HIS A 523 30.85 20.92 19.59
CA HIS A 523 29.40 20.73 19.54
C HIS A 523 29.07 19.96 18.24
N LYS A 524 28.79 18.65 18.35
CA LYS A 524 28.58 17.75 17.20
C LYS A 524 27.23 18.05 16.52
N LYS A 525 27.19 19.04 15.62
CA LYS A 525 26.01 19.35 14.79
C LYS A 525 25.77 18.38 13.60
N PHE A 526 26.58 17.32 13.44
CA PHE A 526 26.46 16.41 12.29
C PHE A 526 26.74 14.98 12.71
N ASP A 527 25.85 14.09 12.28
CA ASP A 527 26.00 12.65 12.48
C ASP A 527 26.52 11.96 11.22
N SER A 528 27.64 11.24 11.35
CA SER A 528 28.27 10.46 10.29
C SER A 528 27.75 9.03 10.15
N SER A 529 26.92 8.56 11.10
CA SER A 529 26.38 7.19 11.12
C SER A 529 25.64 6.80 9.84
N LYS A 530 24.92 7.75 9.22
CA LYS A 530 24.13 7.57 8.00
C LYS A 530 24.93 7.53 6.69
N CYS A 531 26.22 7.87 6.70
CA CYS A 531 26.94 8.16 5.46
C CYS A 531 27.14 6.91 4.57
N SER A 532 27.37 5.74 5.18
CA SER A 532 27.38 4.42 4.54
C SER A 532 26.09 4.18 3.76
N ILE A 533 24.94 4.34 4.41
CA ILE A 533 23.62 4.13 3.82
C ILE A 533 23.34 5.16 2.72
N CYS A 534 23.65 6.46 2.92
CA CYS A 534 23.43 7.48 1.89
C CYS A 534 24.27 7.21 0.62
N GLU A 535 25.58 6.95 0.77
CA GLU A 535 26.46 6.65 -0.37
C GLU A 535 26.06 5.36 -1.08
N GLY A 536 25.82 4.30 -0.31
CA GLY A 536 25.39 3.00 -0.82
C GLY A 536 24.06 3.09 -1.55
N THR A 537 23.08 3.79 -0.98
CA THR A 537 21.75 3.95 -1.61
C THR A 537 21.86 4.71 -2.92
N LEU A 538 22.61 5.82 -2.98
CA LEU A 538 22.76 6.60 -4.20
C LEU A 538 23.36 5.77 -5.34
N LEU A 539 24.40 4.99 -5.05
CA LEU A 539 25.03 4.15 -6.07
C LEU A 539 24.16 2.95 -6.45
N TYR A 540 23.53 2.30 -5.46
CA TYR A 540 22.68 1.13 -5.69
C TYR A 540 21.46 1.44 -6.58
N ILE A 541 20.74 2.53 -6.31
CA ILE A 541 19.51 2.85 -7.07
C ILE A 541 19.78 3.42 -8.47
N ASN A 542 20.98 3.93 -8.70
CA ASN A 542 21.41 4.52 -9.97
C ASN A 542 22.36 3.60 -10.75
N ASP A 543 22.60 2.39 -10.28
CA ASP A 543 23.43 1.44 -11.01
C ASP A 543 22.79 1.11 -12.36
N GLN A 544 23.58 1.13 -13.42
CA GLN A 544 23.14 0.95 -14.81
C GLN A 544 24.09 0.00 -15.54
N SER A 545 23.53 -0.97 -16.25
CA SER A 545 24.23 -1.61 -17.36
C SER A 545 24.14 -0.71 -18.61
N GLN A 546 25.09 -0.84 -19.55
CA GLN A 546 25.11 -0.04 -20.78
C GLN A 546 23.72 0.02 -21.46
N ASP A 547 23.27 1.23 -21.80
CA ASP A 547 22.00 1.58 -22.47
C ASP A 547 20.68 1.21 -21.76
N LYS A 548 20.72 0.90 -20.46
CA LYS A 548 19.56 0.39 -19.70
C LYS A 548 19.16 1.28 -18.52
N MET A 549 17.85 1.36 -18.25
CA MET A 549 17.31 2.22 -17.19
C MET A 549 17.63 1.68 -15.78
N SER A 550 17.98 2.58 -14.86
CA SER A 550 18.18 2.27 -13.43
C SER A 550 16.87 2.13 -12.66
N MET A 551 16.91 1.58 -11.44
CA MET A 551 15.73 1.48 -10.55
C MET A 551 15.07 2.85 -10.33
N ALA A 552 15.89 3.89 -10.07
CA ALA A 552 15.39 5.24 -9.84
C ALA A 552 14.69 5.82 -11.07
N GLN A 553 15.21 5.58 -12.27
CA GLN A 553 14.60 6.02 -13.53
C GLN A 553 13.28 5.28 -13.79
N LYS A 554 13.27 3.95 -13.68
CA LYS A 554 12.07 3.12 -13.86
C LYS A 554 10.93 3.57 -12.93
N PHE A 555 11.23 3.73 -11.65
CA PHE A 555 10.25 4.17 -10.65
C PHE A 555 9.74 5.59 -10.92
N TYR A 556 10.63 6.50 -11.29
CA TYR A 556 10.25 7.88 -11.60
C TYR A 556 9.35 7.98 -12.84
N ILE A 557 9.64 7.19 -13.88
CA ILE A 557 8.80 7.08 -15.08
C ILE A 557 7.42 6.52 -14.73
N PHE A 558 7.37 5.45 -13.94
CA PHE A 558 6.11 4.87 -13.48
C PHE A 558 5.24 5.90 -12.75
N VAL A 559 5.82 6.65 -11.81
CA VAL A 559 5.06 7.64 -11.04
C VAL A 559 4.60 8.83 -11.90
N THR A 560 5.45 9.35 -12.77
CA THR A 560 5.16 10.59 -13.51
C THR A 560 4.41 10.37 -14.82
N LYS A 561 4.73 9.33 -15.59
CA LYS A 561 4.10 9.05 -16.89
C LYS A 561 2.88 8.12 -16.77
N ILE A 562 2.94 7.11 -15.90
CA ILE A 562 1.86 6.10 -15.75
C ILE A 562 0.84 6.52 -14.68
N LEU A 563 1.26 6.69 -13.43
CA LEU A 563 0.33 7.11 -12.36
C LEU A 563 -0.09 8.58 -12.50
N LYS A 564 0.74 9.41 -13.15
CA LYS A 564 0.57 10.87 -13.31
C LYS A 564 0.41 11.59 -11.96
N VAL A 565 1.27 11.22 -11.03
CA VAL A 565 1.29 11.75 -9.66
C VAL A 565 2.46 12.71 -9.50
N ASN A 566 2.15 13.93 -9.04
CA ASN A 566 3.17 14.94 -8.73
C ASN A 566 3.58 14.93 -7.26
N ASN A 567 2.71 14.43 -6.38
CA ASN A 567 2.88 14.47 -4.94
C ASN A 567 2.81 13.06 -4.35
N ILE A 568 3.84 12.68 -3.61
CA ILE A 568 4.01 11.32 -3.09
C ILE A 568 2.91 10.92 -2.10
N SER A 569 2.38 11.86 -1.32
CA SER A 569 1.24 11.58 -0.42
C SER A 569 0.03 10.97 -1.15
N SER A 570 -0.18 11.26 -2.45
CA SER A 570 -1.32 10.71 -3.18
C SER A 570 -1.23 9.21 -3.46
N PHE A 571 -0.08 8.57 -3.24
CA PHE A 571 0.05 7.12 -3.39
C PHE A 571 -0.86 6.34 -2.45
N ILE A 572 -1.13 6.87 -1.26
CA ILE A 572 -1.89 6.17 -0.21
C ILE A 572 -3.20 6.86 0.17
N THR A 573 -3.52 8.02 -0.41
CA THR A 573 -4.79 8.73 -0.12
C THR A 573 -5.89 8.46 -1.14
N ASN A 574 -5.55 7.98 -2.33
CA ASN A 574 -6.50 7.65 -3.39
C ASN A 574 -6.47 6.14 -3.65
N MET A 575 -7.60 5.46 -3.44
CA MET A 575 -7.72 4.00 -3.54
C MET A 575 -7.29 3.47 -4.92
N ASN A 576 -7.76 4.09 -6.00
CA ASN A 576 -7.41 3.67 -7.36
C ASN A 576 -5.93 3.89 -7.69
N ILE A 577 -5.25 4.87 -7.06
CA ILE A 577 -3.79 5.04 -7.21
C ILE A 577 -3.07 3.96 -6.41
N TYR A 578 -3.54 3.73 -5.19
CA TYR A 578 -2.92 2.83 -4.25
C TYR A 578 -2.95 1.37 -4.72
N GLU A 579 -4.07 0.91 -5.29
CA GLU A 579 -4.18 -0.45 -5.83
C GLU A 579 -3.20 -0.69 -6.97
N ASP A 580 -3.16 0.21 -7.98
CA ASP A 580 -2.20 0.14 -9.09
C ASP A 580 -0.75 0.19 -8.58
N TYR A 581 -0.46 1.07 -7.61
CA TYR A 581 0.85 1.23 -7.00
C TYR A 581 1.28 -0.02 -6.23
N SER A 582 0.41 -0.59 -5.40
CA SER A 582 0.72 -1.78 -4.62
C SER A 582 0.89 -3.00 -5.50
N ASN A 583 0.06 -3.16 -6.54
CA ASN A 583 0.16 -4.28 -7.47
C ASN A 583 1.46 -4.22 -8.29
N TYR A 584 1.86 -3.02 -8.74
CA TYR A 584 3.14 -2.78 -9.41
C TYR A 584 4.35 -3.21 -8.56
N LEU A 585 4.42 -2.76 -7.30
CA LEU A 585 5.55 -3.09 -6.43
C LEU A 585 5.67 -4.58 -6.12
N MET A 586 4.55 -5.32 -6.13
CA MET A 586 4.56 -6.76 -5.82
C MET A 586 5.24 -7.62 -6.90
N HIS A 587 5.48 -7.10 -8.11
CA HIS A 587 6.19 -7.85 -9.16
C HIS A 587 7.62 -8.24 -8.77
N ASP A 588 8.31 -7.37 -8.03
CA ASP A 588 9.64 -7.64 -7.51
C ASP A 588 9.78 -7.11 -6.09
N LEU A 589 10.06 -8.00 -5.14
CA LEU A 589 10.26 -7.65 -3.73
C LEU A 589 11.40 -6.64 -3.52
N ASN A 590 12.34 -6.53 -4.47
CA ASN A 590 13.40 -5.51 -4.45
C ASN A 590 12.86 -4.08 -4.60
N TRP A 591 11.64 -3.88 -5.12
CA TRP A 591 11.00 -2.57 -5.09
C TRP A 591 10.77 -2.07 -3.67
N TYR A 592 10.42 -2.95 -2.74
CA TYR A 592 10.26 -2.57 -1.34
C TYR A 592 11.63 -2.27 -0.69
N THR A 593 12.69 -2.97 -1.07
CA THR A 593 14.07 -2.63 -0.68
C THR A 593 14.48 -1.24 -1.19
N PHE A 594 14.19 -0.94 -2.47
CA PHE A 594 14.40 0.38 -3.05
C PHE A 594 13.68 1.46 -2.24
N LEU A 595 12.38 1.27 -1.96
CA LEU A 595 11.60 2.23 -1.16
C LEU A 595 12.15 2.37 0.27
N PHE A 596 12.58 1.27 0.89
CA PHE A 596 13.12 1.29 2.24
C PHE A 596 14.41 2.12 2.34
N LEU A 597 15.39 1.82 1.47
CA LEU A 597 16.65 2.57 1.39
C LEU A 597 16.42 4.03 0.98
N PHE A 598 15.56 4.25 -0.01
CA PHE A 598 15.22 5.58 -0.49
C PHE A 598 14.57 6.41 0.61
N ARG A 599 13.63 5.85 1.39
CA ARG A 599 12.99 6.62 2.47
C ARG A 599 13.97 7.03 3.57
N MET A 600 14.80 6.11 4.04
CA MET A 600 15.78 6.40 5.11
C MET A 600 16.73 7.55 4.76
N THR A 601 16.98 7.77 3.47
CA THR A 601 18.00 8.68 2.96
C THR A 601 17.45 9.94 2.27
N THR A 602 16.13 10.18 2.31
CA THR A 602 15.49 11.28 1.55
C THR A 602 14.69 12.27 2.38
N TYR A 603 14.67 12.11 3.71
CA TYR A 603 14.09 13.11 4.61
C TYR A 603 14.73 14.49 4.41
N LYS A 604 13.95 15.56 4.57
CA LYS A 604 14.41 16.94 4.34
C LYS A 604 15.71 17.29 5.09
N ASP A 605 15.78 16.92 6.37
CA ASP A 605 16.89 17.25 7.26
C ASP A 605 17.93 16.12 7.40
N ILE A 606 17.83 15.06 6.57
CA ILE A 606 18.81 13.97 6.55
C ILE A 606 20.25 14.44 6.39
N PRO A 607 20.61 15.50 5.63
CA PRO A 607 22.01 15.86 5.44
C PRO A 607 22.71 16.28 6.73
N ASN A 608 21.96 16.66 7.78
CA ASN A 608 22.50 17.09 9.07
C ASN A 608 22.37 16.02 10.16
N TYR A 609 21.20 15.39 10.26
CA TYR A 609 20.85 14.54 11.40
C TYR A 609 20.93 13.04 11.11
N SER A 610 20.74 12.20 12.13
CA SER A 610 20.56 10.74 11.96
C SER A 610 19.25 10.43 11.22
N ILE A 611 19.06 9.17 10.80
CA ILE A 611 17.84 8.74 10.11
C ILE A 611 16.61 8.94 11.02
N SER A 612 16.71 8.55 12.30
CA SER A 612 15.63 8.69 13.29
C SER A 612 15.26 10.16 13.56
N ASN A 613 16.25 11.03 13.76
CA ASN A 613 16.02 12.45 13.97
C ASN A 613 15.38 13.11 12.75
N ALA A 614 15.88 12.82 11.55
CA ALA A 614 15.34 13.37 10.31
C ALA A 614 13.90 12.89 10.06
N MET A 615 13.58 11.62 10.40
CA MET A 615 12.23 11.09 10.38
C MET A 615 11.30 11.87 11.32
N TYR A 616 11.68 12.06 12.59
CA TYR A 616 10.84 12.74 13.56
C TYR A 616 10.65 14.24 13.27
N LEU A 617 11.69 14.92 12.76
CA LEU A 617 11.57 16.30 12.27
C LEU A 617 10.57 16.41 11.12
N ASN A 618 10.55 15.42 10.22
CA ASN A 618 9.66 15.41 9.06
C ASN A 618 8.18 15.19 9.43
N ILE A 619 7.90 14.51 10.54
CA ILE A 619 6.54 14.27 11.05
C ILE A 619 6.15 15.14 12.24
N LYS A 620 6.91 16.22 12.49
CA LYS A 620 6.63 17.15 13.59
C LYS A 620 5.21 17.75 13.51
N ASP A 621 4.76 18.02 12.29
CA ASP A 621 3.49 18.68 12.00
C ASP A 621 2.36 17.66 11.67
N GLU A 622 2.53 16.36 12.01
CA GLU A 622 1.56 15.30 11.69
C GLU A 622 0.17 15.51 12.34
N ASP A 623 0.12 16.22 13.47
CA ASP A 623 -1.12 16.49 14.20
C ASP A 623 -1.85 17.77 13.74
N ASP A 624 -1.33 18.46 12.72
CA ASP A 624 -1.99 19.64 12.15
C ASP A 624 -3.36 19.27 11.57
N THR A 625 -4.33 20.17 11.72
CA THR A 625 -5.72 19.97 11.24
C THR A 625 -5.78 19.50 9.79
N LYS A 626 -5.00 20.14 8.91
CA LYS A 626 -4.91 19.77 7.48
C LYS A 626 -4.44 18.33 7.23
N ARG A 627 -3.57 17.78 8.09
CA ARG A 627 -3.07 16.40 7.96
C ARG A 627 -4.03 15.39 8.59
N THR A 628 -4.73 15.76 9.66
CA THR A 628 -5.73 14.90 10.32
C THR A 628 -6.99 14.66 9.50
N MET A 629 -7.35 15.57 8.59
CA MET A 629 -8.53 15.42 7.72
C MET A 629 -8.31 14.47 6.52
N VAL A 630 -7.11 13.92 6.35
CA VAL A 630 -6.77 13.04 5.22
C VAL A 630 -6.93 11.58 5.60
N THR A 631 -7.61 10.80 4.77
CA THR A 631 -7.76 9.34 4.94
C THR A 631 -6.65 8.58 4.22
N PHE A 632 -6.01 7.63 4.91
CA PHE A 632 -5.06 6.68 4.33
C PHE A 632 -5.76 5.36 3.98
N GLN A 633 -5.43 4.78 2.83
CA GLN A 633 -6.06 3.58 2.26
C GLN A 633 -5.15 2.35 2.26
N TRP A 634 -4.14 2.33 3.14
CA TRP A 634 -3.16 1.24 3.15
C TRP A 634 -3.78 -0.10 3.58
N MET A 635 -3.38 -1.17 2.90
CA MET A 635 -3.70 -2.54 3.26
C MET A 635 -2.48 -3.46 2.99
N PRO A 636 -2.42 -4.66 3.59
CA PRO A 636 -1.39 -5.61 3.21
C PRO A 636 -1.51 -5.99 1.73
N SER A 637 -0.38 -6.05 1.02
CA SER A 637 -0.42 -6.19 -0.44
C SER A 637 -1.01 -7.53 -0.88
N THR A 638 -1.93 -7.47 -1.83
CA THR A 638 -2.56 -8.64 -2.44
C THR A 638 -1.65 -9.29 -3.49
N ILE A 639 -1.79 -10.60 -3.72
CA ILE A 639 -1.15 -11.31 -4.84
C ILE A 639 -2.20 -11.49 -5.93
N LYS A 640 -2.44 -10.44 -6.71
CA LYS A 640 -3.39 -10.46 -7.83
C LYS A 640 -2.65 -10.40 -9.16
N ARG A 641 -3.35 -10.83 -10.21
CA ARG A 641 -2.90 -10.63 -11.59
C ARG A 641 -2.76 -9.14 -11.87
N MET A 642 -1.84 -8.82 -12.78
CA MET A 642 -1.54 -7.44 -13.12
C MET A 642 -2.57 -6.88 -14.09
N HIS A 643 -3.31 -5.89 -13.59
CA HIS A 643 -4.35 -5.18 -14.32
C HIS A 643 -4.12 -3.69 -14.09
N ASN A 644 -3.71 -2.96 -15.13
CA ASN A 644 -3.48 -1.52 -14.99
C ASN A 644 -4.57 -0.73 -15.71
N TYR A 645 -5.45 -0.10 -14.92
CA TYR A 645 -6.58 0.67 -15.42
C TYR A 645 -6.17 2.01 -16.08
N ARG A 646 -4.95 2.50 -15.83
CA ARG A 646 -4.54 3.88 -16.18
C ARG A 646 -3.69 4.04 -17.43
N ILE A 647 -3.26 2.95 -18.09
CA ILE A 647 -2.39 3.05 -19.28
C ILE A 647 -3.19 3.49 -20.52
N ARG A 648 -3.49 4.77 -20.60
CA ARG A 648 -4.45 5.37 -21.54
C ARG A 648 -3.94 5.60 -22.97
N LYS A 649 -3.14 4.70 -23.56
CA LYS A 649 -2.86 4.79 -25.01
C LYS A 649 -2.36 3.54 -25.72
N TYR A 650 -1.75 2.57 -25.01
CA TYR A 650 -1.24 1.36 -25.66
C TYR A 650 -1.46 0.04 -24.90
N VAL A 651 -1.86 0.06 -23.61
CA VAL A 651 -2.05 -1.17 -22.79
C VAL A 651 -3.44 -1.27 -22.14
N SER A 652 -4.20 -0.18 -21.97
CA SER A 652 -5.59 -0.24 -21.44
C SER A 652 -6.61 -0.91 -22.37
N ILE A 653 -6.21 -1.19 -23.61
CA ILE A 653 -6.90 -2.13 -24.50
C ILE A 653 -7.00 -3.52 -23.82
N TYR A 654 -6.04 -3.92 -23.00
CA TYR A 654 -5.97 -5.29 -22.51
C TYR A 654 -7.07 -5.65 -21.49
N LEU A 655 -7.43 -4.78 -20.55
CA LEU A 655 -8.46 -5.13 -19.55
C LEU A 655 -9.86 -5.04 -20.14
N LEU A 656 -10.13 -4.00 -20.94
CA LEU A 656 -11.42 -3.83 -21.61
C LEU A 656 -11.58 -4.83 -22.76
N GLU A 657 -10.64 -4.91 -23.71
CA GLU A 657 -10.72 -5.77 -24.91
C GLU A 657 -10.26 -7.22 -24.65
N ALA A 658 -9.23 -7.46 -23.82
CA ALA A 658 -8.62 -8.80 -23.69
C ALA A 658 -9.12 -9.64 -22.50
N GLU A 659 -9.76 -9.06 -21.49
CA GLU A 659 -10.41 -9.80 -20.40
C GLU A 659 -11.91 -9.51 -20.31
N LEU A 660 -12.33 -8.25 -20.16
CA LEU A 660 -13.74 -7.95 -19.96
C LEU A 660 -14.56 -8.28 -21.22
N GLU A 661 -14.17 -7.82 -22.40
CA GLU A 661 -14.83 -8.16 -23.68
C GLU A 661 -14.65 -9.62 -24.09
N LYS A 662 -13.60 -10.32 -23.64
CA LYS A 662 -13.49 -11.78 -23.84
C LYS A 662 -14.42 -12.57 -22.93
N LEU A 663 -14.67 -12.07 -21.71
CA LEU A 663 -15.59 -12.65 -20.74
C LEU A 663 -17.04 -12.24 -20.99
N ILE A 664 -17.27 -11.15 -21.73
CA ILE A 664 -18.58 -10.60 -22.06
C ILE A 664 -18.98 -11.04 -23.47
N ASP A 665 -20.04 -11.85 -23.58
CA ASP A 665 -20.64 -12.18 -24.88
C ASP A 665 -21.16 -10.91 -25.57
N ASN A 666 -21.01 -10.79 -26.90
CA ASN A 666 -21.62 -9.73 -27.71
C ASN A 666 -23.12 -9.59 -27.44
N LYS A 667 -23.79 -10.71 -27.13
CA LYS A 667 -25.20 -10.71 -26.71
C LYS A 667 -25.43 -9.91 -25.43
N LEU A 668 -24.52 -9.96 -24.47
CA LEU A 668 -24.62 -9.21 -23.21
C LEU A 668 -24.41 -7.70 -23.46
N ILE A 669 -23.49 -7.30 -24.34
CA ILE A 669 -23.32 -5.89 -24.75
C ILE A 669 -24.62 -5.36 -25.38
N GLU A 670 -25.25 -6.13 -26.26
CA GLU A 670 -26.55 -5.74 -26.82
C GLU A 670 -27.65 -5.65 -25.77
N LYS A 671 -27.71 -6.57 -24.81
CA LYS A 671 -28.65 -6.50 -23.69
C LYS A 671 -28.43 -5.24 -22.86
N VAL A 672 -27.18 -4.92 -22.50
CA VAL A 672 -26.81 -3.68 -21.78
C VAL A 672 -27.30 -2.45 -22.54
N LYS A 673 -27.07 -2.37 -23.87
CA LYS A 673 -27.56 -1.26 -24.71
C LYS A 673 -29.08 -1.15 -24.73
N LYS A 674 -29.81 -2.28 -24.68
CA LYS A 674 -31.28 -2.33 -24.69
C LYS A 674 -31.91 -2.10 -23.31
N CYS A 675 -31.14 -2.07 -22.23
CA CYS A 675 -31.66 -1.88 -20.86
C CYS A 675 -32.25 -0.49 -20.64
N ILE A 676 -31.70 0.54 -21.29
CA ILE A 676 -32.10 1.93 -21.12
C ILE A 676 -32.54 2.48 -22.48
N THR A 677 -33.78 2.93 -22.57
CA THR A 677 -34.33 3.57 -23.77
C THR A 677 -34.69 5.01 -23.46
N PHE A 678 -33.97 5.95 -24.08
CA PHE A 678 -34.21 7.38 -23.95
C PHE A 678 -35.42 7.80 -24.80
N LEU A 679 -36.38 8.50 -24.19
CA LEU A 679 -37.63 8.89 -24.85
C LEU A 679 -37.83 10.40 -24.90
N ILE A 680 -37.34 11.15 -23.90
CA ILE A 680 -37.39 12.61 -23.92
C ILE A 680 -36.02 13.15 -24.29
N HIS A 681 -35.95 13.83 -25.44
CA HIS A 681 -34.72 14.47 -25.88
C HIS A 681 -34.47 15.78 -25.10
N LEU A 682 -33.23 15.97 -24.65
CA LEU A 682 -32.79 17.12 -23.86
C LEU A 682 -33.13 18.48 -24.50
N ASN A 683 -32.86 18.65 -25.79
CA ASN A 683 -33.23 19.88 -26.53
C ASN A 683 -34.72 20.22 -26.50
N ALA A 684 -35.59 19.20 -26.48
CA ALA A 684 -37.03 19.43 -26.45
C ALA A 684 -37.47 19.96 -25.09
N PHE A 685 -36.96 19.34 -24.02
CA PHE A 685 -37.24 19.78 -22.66
C PHE A 685 -36.62 21.16 -22.36
N LEU A 686 -35.40 21.44 -22.84
CA LEU A 686 -34.77 22.76 -22.70
C LEU A 686 -35.55 23.88 -23.38
N GLN A 687 -36.26 23.60 -24.47
CA GLN A 687 -37.10 24.60 -25.13
C GLN A 687 -38.30 25.02 -24.26
N LEU A 688 -38.81 24.11 -23.43
CA LEU A 688 -39.93 24.34 -22.53
C LEU A 688 -39.49 24.87 -21.16
N ASP A 689 -38.25 24.59 -20.77
CA ASP A 689 -37.73 24.95 -19.45
C ASP A 689 -36.78 26.16 -19.53
N PHE A 690 -35.56 25.94 -19.99
CA PHE A 690 -34.47 26.92 -19.95
C PHE A 690 -34.64 28.06 -20.98
N PHE A 691 -35.06 27.73 -22.20
CA PHE A 691 -35.30 28.69 -23.28
C PHE A 691 -36.77 29.09 -23.40
N SER A 692 -37.56 28.86 -22.36
CA SER A 692 -39.00 29.18 -22.32
C SER A 692 -39.30 30.64 -22.66
N TYR A 693 -38.42 31.57 -22.32
CA TYR A 693 -38.55 32.98 -22.68
C TYR A 693 -38.41 33.29 -24.19
N LEU A 694 -37.79 32.39 -24.96
CA LEU A 694 -37.66 32.53 -26.42
C LEU A 694 -38.91 32.05 -27.17
N ASN A 695 -39.87 31.45 -26.46
CA ASN A 695 -41.13 31.01 -27.02
C ASN A 695 -42.09 32.19 -27.15
N GLU A 696 -42.72 32.32 -28.31
CA GLU A 696 -43.81 33.29 -28.50
C GLU A 696 -44.99 32.93 -27.57
N THR A 697 -45.63 33.94 -26.99
CA THR A 697 -46.88 33.74 -26.26
C THR A 697 -48.03 33.52 -27.23
N PRO A 698 -48.87 32.49 -27.01
CA PRO A 698 -50.15 32.41 -27.72
C PRO A 698 -50.99 33.66 -27.43
N ALA A 699 -51.82 34.06 -28.39
CA ALA A 699 -52.63 35.27 -28.28
C ALA A 699 -53.50 35.25 -27.00
N ASN A 700 -53.52 36.37 -26.27
CA ASN A 700 -54.26 36.57 -25.01
C ASN A 700 -53.78 35.77 -23.78
N LEU A 701 -52.57 35.19 -23.81
CA LEU A 701 -51.97 34.53 -22.64
C LEU A 701 -50.67 35.23 -22.19
N GLN A 702 -50.40 35.18 -20.89
CA GLN A 702 -49.10 35.60 -20.34
C GLN A 702 -48.00 34.58 -20.66
N HIS A 703 -46.73 35.00 -20.59
CA HIS A 703 -45.61 34.09 -20.78
C HIS A 703 -45.69 32.94 -19.77
N PRO A 704 -45.65 31.67 -20.23
CA PRO A 704 -45.64 30.54 -19.32
C PRO A 704 -44.32 30.54 -18.53
N PHE A 705 -44.42 30.21 -17.24
CA PHE A 705 -43.23 29.94 -16.45
C PHE A 705 -42.48 28.72 -17.01
N PRO A 706 -41.15 28.63 -16.77
CA PRO A 706 -40.39 27.42 -17.04
C PRO A 706 -41.09 26.17 -16.48
N ILE A 707 -41.11 25.09 -17.27
CA ILE A 707 -41.85 23.88 -16.93
C ILE A 707 -41.39 23.28 -15.58
N SER A 708 -40.11 23.40 -15.21
CA SER A 708 -39.60 22.92 -13.91
C SER A 708 -40.22 23.66 -12.72
N MET A 709 -40.30 25.00 -12.77
CA MET A 709 -40.93 25.83 -11.74
C MET A 709 -42.42 25.54 -11.63
N MET A 710 -43.09 25.36 -12.77
CA MET A 710 -44.50 25.00 -12.80
C MET A 710 -44.73 23.63 -12.16
N ILE A 711 -43.92 22.62 -12.50
CA ILE A 711 -44.01 21.27 -11.93
C ILE A 711 -43.77 21.31 -10.41
N GLU A 712 -42.76 22.05 -9.93
CA GLU A 712 -42.46 22.17 -8.50
C GLU A 712 -43.62 22.81 -7.73
N ALA A 713 -44.13 23.95 -8.21
CA ALA A 713 -45.25 24.64 -7.57
C ALA A 713 -46.50 23.76 -7.53
N ARG A 714 -46.84 23.12 -8.65
CA ARG A 714 -48.00 22.22 -8.74
C ARG A 714 -47.83 20.96 -7.91
N PHE A 715 -46.61 20.43 -7.78
CA PHE A 715 -46.33 19.28 -6.93
C PHE A 715 -46.55 19.63 -5.46
N LYS A 716 -46.05 20.78 -5.03
CA LYS A 716 -46.26 21.30 -3.67
C LYS A 716 -47.74 21.46 -3.37
N ASP A 717 -48.49 22.11 -4.26
CA ASP A 717 -49.93 22.30 -4.09
C ASP A 717 -50.67 20.97 -4.01
N TRP A 718 -50.39 20.05 -4.94
CA TRP A 718 -51.01 18.72 -4.97
C TRP A 718 -50.71 17.92 -3.69
N PHE A 719 -49.47 17.96 -3.20
CA PHE A 719 -49.06 17.22 -2.01
C PHE A 719 -49.72 17.78 -0.73
N ILE A 720 -49.79 19.11 -0.61
CA ILE A 720 -50.44 19.80 0.53
C ILE A 720 -51.95 19.54 0.54
N GLN A 721 -52.60 19.58 -0.63
CA GLN A 721 -54.04 19.40 -0.78
C GLN A 721 -54.49 17.93 -0.73
N TYR A 722 -53.55 16.98 -0.73
CA TYR A 722 -53.89 15.57 -0.59
C TYR A 722 -54.51 15.33 0.79
N LEU A 723 -55.46 14.39 0.89
CA LEU A 723 -56.25 14.12 2.10
C LEU A 723 -55.41 13.93 3.37
N THR A 724 -54.15 13.49 3.25
CA THR A 724 -53.21 13.34 4.37
C THR A 724 -52.35 14.58 4.66
N GLY A 725 -52.11 15.45 3.67
CA GLY A 725 -51.24 16.62 3.77
C GLY A 725 -51.78 17.70 4.72
N PHE A 726 -53.10 17.91 4.71
CA PHE A 726 -53.78 18.85 5.61
C PHE A 726 -53.53 18.55 7.10
N PHE A 727 -53.44 17.26 7.47
CA PHE A 727 -53.17 16.85 8.85
C PHE A 727 -51.74 17.14 9.30
N PHE A 728 -50.74 16.98 8.42
CA PHE A 728 -49.32 17.20 8.76
C PHE A 728 -48.90 18.68 8.76
N ILE A 729 -49.78 19.58 8.29
CA ILE A 729 -49.52 21.03 8.24
C ILE A 729 -50.18 21.74 9.43
N ASN A 730 -51.30 21.20 9.92
CA ASN A 730 -52.04 21.77 11.04
C ASN A 730 -51.58 21.16 12.37
N TYR A 731 -50.37 21.53 12.80
CA TYR A 731 -49.87 21.11 14.11
C TYR A 731 -50.73 21.64 15.25
N ASP A 732 -51.28 22.86 15.16
CA ASP A 732 -51.89 23.55 16.30
C ASP A 732 -53.35 23.20 16.59
N ASP A 733 -54.02 22.47 15.70
CA ASP A 733 -55.42 22.07 15.89
C ASP A 733 -55.52 20.74 16.66
N ALA A 734 -56.05 20.82 17.89
CA ALA A 734 -56.18 19.66 18.77
C ALA A 734 -57.14 18.59 18.22
N ASN A 735 -58.21 18.98 17.52
CA ASN A 735 -59.24 18.05 17.05
C ASN A 735 -58.75 17.15 15.91
N THR A 736 -57.90 17.68 15.04
CA THR A 736 -57.25 16.90 13.98
C THR A 736 -56.21 15.92 14.52
N ARG A 737 -55.52 16.24 15.63
CA ARG A 737 -54.62 15.30 16.34
C ARG A 737 -55.36 14.13 16.98
N TYR A 738 -56.51 14.35 17.62
CA TYR A 738 -57.27 13.29 18.29
C TYR A 738 -57.84 12.24 17.32
N ASN A 739 -58.23 12.66 16.11
CA ASN A 739 -58.82 11.77 15.10
C ASN A 739 -57.76 10.94 14.34
N MET A 740 -56.47 11.32 14.40
CA MET A 740 -55.41 10.68 13.61
C MET A 740 -55.08 9.24 14.08
N PRO A 741 -54.87 8.95 15.39
CA PRO A 741 -54.68 7.59 15.87
C PRO A 741 -55.88 6.69 15.57
N GLU A 742 -57.10 7.23 15.62
CA GLU A 742 -58.31 6.48 15.27
C GLU A 742 -58.40 6.17 13.78
N ASN A 743 -58.12 7.14 12.90
CA ASN A 743 -58.10 6.92 11.45
C ASN A 743 -56.99 5.94 11.02
N MET A 744 -55.84 5.97 11.69
CA MET A 744 -54.79 4.98 11.50
C MET A 744 -55.23 3.59 11.98
N LYS A 745 -55.86 3.48 13.17
CA LYS A 745 -56.41 2.22 13.69
C LYS A 745 -57.52 1.65 12.80
N ARG A 746 -58.34 2.51 12.17
CA ARG A 746 -59.41 2.13 11.23
C ARG A 746 -58.90 1.85 9.81
N GLY A 747 -57.61 2.04 9.53
CA GLY A 747 -57.02 1.81 8.20
C GLY A 747 -57.46 2.79 7.11
N THR A 748 -58.08 3.91 7.48
CA THR A 748 -58.57 4.95 6.54
C THR A 748 -57.48 5.91 6.08
N PHE A 749 -56.30 5.86 6.72
CA PHE A 749 -55.13 6.63 6.31
C PHE A 749 -54.44 6.00 5.08
N ILE A 750 -54.53 6.65 3.93
CA ILE A 750 -53.87 6.22 2.69
C ILE A 750 -52.85 7.29 2.27
N PRO A 751 -51.53 7.02 2.32
CA PRO A 751 -50.53 7.99 1.87
C PRO A 751 -50.66 8.30 0.37
N PRO A 752 -50.23 9.49 -0.08
CA PRO A 752 -50.25 9.86 -1.49
C PRO A 752 -49.39 8.88 -2.29
N LYS A 753 -49.99 8.29 -3.34
CA LYS A 753 -49.28 7.39 -4.26
C LYS A 753 -48.71 8.19 -5.42
N TYR A 754 -47.44 7.98 -5.74
CA TYR A 754 -46.76 8.63 -6.86
C TYR A 754 -47.47 8.38 -8.22
N SER A 755 -48.12 7.24 -8.38
CA SER A 755 -48.92 6.95 -9.59
C SER A 755 -50.06 7.95 -9.83
N LYS A 756 -50.64 8.55 -8.78
CA LYS A 756 -51.64 9.61 -8.91
C LYS A 756 -50.99 10.91 -9.39
N TRP A 757 -49.79 11.22 -8.91
CA TRP A 757 -49.03 12.38 -9.35
C TRP A 757 -48.67 12.28 -10.83
N ASN A 758 -48.28 11.10 -11.33
CA ASN A 758 -47.95 10.91 -12.75
C ASN A 758 -49.07 11.35 -13.71
N ILE A 759 -50.33 11.23 -13.31
CA ILE A 759 -51.48 11.68 -14.11
C ILE A 759 -51.54 13.23 -14.16
N HIS A 760 -51.29 13.89 -13.03
CA HIS A 760 -51.20 15.35 -12.99
C HIS A 760 -49.97 15.86 -13.77
N LEU A 761 -48.82 15.21 -13.59
CA LEU A 761 -47.59 15.52 -14.31
C LEU A 761 -47.75 15.38 -15.82
N LYS A 762 -48.44 14.31 -16.28
CA LYS A 762 -48.83 14.15 -17.69
C LYS A 762 -49.57 15.37 -18.20
N ARG A 763 -50.63 15.78 -17.51
CA ARG A 763 -51.45 16.91 -17.93
C ARG A 763 -50.63 18.20 -18.06
N PHE A 764 -49.77 18.50 -17.09
CA PHE A 764 -48.96 19.74 -17.13
C PHE A 764 -47.93 19.73 -18.26
N ILE A 765 -47.28 18.60 -18.50
CA ILE A 765 -46.31 18.46 -19.59
C ILE A 765 -47.03 18.52 -20.94
N ASP A 766 -48.19 17.88 -21.08
CA ASP A 766 -49.00 17.93 -22.30
C ASP A 766 -49.46 19.36 -22.61
N GLU A 767 -49.94 20.09 -21.60
CA GLU A 767 -50.31 21.51 -21.72
C GLU A 767 -49.12 22.36 -22.19
N ALA A 768 -47.90 22.14 -21.67
CA ALA A 768 -46.71 22.87 -22.06
C ALA A 768 -46.30 22.61 -23.53
N PHE A 769 -46.36 21.36 -24.00
CA PHE A 769 -46.11 21.03 -25.40
C PHE A 769 -47.17 21.61 -26.34
N LEU A 770 -48.46 21.56 -25.95
CA LEU A 770 -49.54 22.16 -26.73
C LEU A 770 -49.39 23.68 -26.84
N MET A 771 -48.99 24.36 -25.76
CA MET A 771 -48.68 25.80 -25.79
C MET A 771 -47.53 26.11 -26.76
N TYR A 772 -46.51 25.25 -26.84
CA TYR A 772 -45.41 25.40 -27.78
C TYR A 772 -45.89 25.27 -29.25
N PHE A 773 -46.70 24.27 -29.58
CA PHE A 773 -47.18 24.08 -30.95
C PHE A 773 -48.15 25.16 -31.43
N ASN A 774 -48.86 25.84 -30.52
CA ASN A 774 -49.82 26.89 -30.84
C ASN A 774 -49.19 28.27 -31.11
N GLN A 775 -47.86 28.35 -31.25
CA GLN A 775 -47.16 29.59 -31.60
C GLN A 775 -47.35 29.94 -33.07
N LYS A 776 -47.35 31.24 -33.40
CA LYS A 776 -47.63 31.72 -34.76
C LYS A 776 -46.62 31.17 -35.77
N HIS A 777 -45.33 31.19 -35.42
CA HIS A 777 -44.29 30.66 -36.30
C HIS A 777 -44.35 29.13 -36.43
N ALA A 778 -44.63 28.40 -35.34
CA ALA A 778 -44.77 26.95 -35.36
C ALA A 778 -45.95 26.51 -36.25
N LEU A 779 -47.12 27.12 -36.10
CA LEU A 779 -48.30 26.87 -36.92
C LEU A 779 -48.06 27.20 -38.40
N THR A 780 -47.37 28.29 -38.69
CA THR A 780 -47.05 28.70 -40.08
C THR A 780 -46.14 27.68 -40.76
N LEU A 781 -45.10 27.21 -40.06
CA LEU A 781 -44.19 26.19 -40.57
C LEU A 781 -44.88 24.81 -40.69
N PHE A 782 -45.79 24.48 -39.78
CA PHE A 782 -46.52 23.21 -39.81
C PHE A 782 -47.55 23.12 -40.94
N LYS A 783 -48.18 24.26 -41.33
CA LYS A 783 -49.11 24.32 -42.48
C LYS A 783 -48.49 23.87 -43.81
N TYR A 784 -47.17 24.03 -43.94
CA TYR A 784 -46.43 23.69 -45.16
C TYR A 784 -45.59 22.40 -45.01
N HIS A 785 -45.96 21.52 -44.07
CA HIS A 785 -45.21 20.29 -43.73
C HIS A 785 -44.96 19.36 -44.92
N ASN A 786 -45.96 19.11 -45.76
CA ASN A 786 -45.83 18.22 -46.93
C ASN A 786 -45.13 18.87 -48.15
N PRO A 787 -45.36 20.16 -48.49
CA PRO A 787 -44.76 20.77 -49.68
C PRO A 787 -43.33 21.36 -49.50
N TYR A 788 -42.86 21.65 -48.28
CA TYR A 788 -41.55 22.29 -48.05
C TYR A 788 -40.74 21.62 -46.94
N ASN A 789 -39.42 21.86 -46.92
CA ASN A 789 -38.53 21.33 -45.89
C ASN A 789 -38.80 21.98 -44.52
N ILE A 790 -38.75 21.18 -43.45
CA ILE A 790 -39.19 21.58 -42.11
C ILE A 790 -38.00 21.74 -41.18
N SER A 791 -38.14 22.63 -40.20
CA SER A 791 -37.21 22.66 -39.10
C SER A 791 -37.19 21.33 -38.34
N ASN A 792 -36.06 20.61 -38.39
CA ASN A 792 -35.82 19.38 -37.63
C ASN A 792 -36.14 19.52 -36.13
N LYS A 793 -36.11 20.75 -35.59
CA LYS A 793 -36.48 21.04 -34.19
C LYS A 793 -37.97 20.86 -33.91
N ILE A 794 -38.85 21.23 -34.84
CA ILE A 794 -40.31 21.06 -34.68
C ILE A 794 -40.67 19.58 -34.73
N MET A 795 -40.02 18.82 -35.62
CA MET A 795 -40.16 17.37 -35.68
C MET A 795 -39.70 16.71 -34.37
N LEU A 796 -38.53 17.10 -33.84
CA LEU A 796 -38.04 16.59 -32.56
C LEU A 796 -39.00 16.85 -31.39
N MET A 797 -39.60 18.05 -31.33
CA MET A 797 -40.59 18.40 -30.31
C MET A 797 -41.83 17.50 -30.43
N ARG A 798 -42.29 17.22 -31.66
CA ARG A 798 -43.44 16.36 -31.92
C ARG A 798 -43.16 14.92 -31.52
N ASP A 799 -42.04 14.36 -31.98
CA ASP A 799 -41.66 12.97 -31.67
C ASP A 799 -41.50 12.78 -30.15
N THR A 800 -40.88 13.76 -29.47
CA THR A 800 -40.74 13.75 -28.01
C THR A 800 -42.10 13.77 -27.30
N PHE A 801 -43.04 14.59 -27.77
CA PHE A 801 -44.39 14.68 -27.22
C PHE A 801 -45.19 13.37 -27.44
N GLU A 802 -45.12 12.78 -28.63
CA GLU A 802 -45.77 11.50 -28.94
C GLU A 802 -45.18 10.34 -28.12
N LEU A 803 -43.86 10.30 -27.93
CA LEU A 803 -43.20 9.29 -27.11
C LEU A 803 -43.51 9.46 -25.62
N TYR A 804 -43.59 10.70 -25.13
CA TYR A 804 -43.98 11.00 -23.76
C TYR A 804 -45.40 10.55 -23.46
N THR A 805 -46.37 10.97 -24.28
CA THR A 805 -47.80 10.68 -24.06
C THR A 805 -48.11 9.18 -24.04
N LYS A 806 -47.37 8.38 -24.82
CA LYS A 806 -47.47 6.91 -24.87
C LYS A 806 -46.86 6.21 -23.65
N ASN A 807 -45.82 6.78 -23.03
CA ASN A 807 -45.00 6.08 -22.00
C ASN A 807 -44.91 6.82 -20.64
N TYR A 808 -45.74 7.82 -20.40
CA TYR A 808 -45.66 8.73 -19.24
C TYR A 808 -45.64 8.03 -17.87
N ASP A 809 -46.21 6.84 -17.76
CA ASP A 809 -46.32 6.05 -16.54
C ASP A 809 -45.02 5.29 -16.19
N GLN A 810 -44.17 5.05 -17.19
CA GLN A 810 -42.93 4.27 -17.07
C GLN A 810 -41.66 5.12 -17.08
N LEU A 811 -41.79 6.42 -17.34
CA LEU A 811 -40.67 7.35 -17.49
C LEU A 811 -40.01 7.71 -16.17
N ILE A 812 -38.68 7.73 -16.19
CA ILE A 812 -37.82 8.24 -15.12
C ILE A 812 -37.15 9.50 -15.63
N PHE A 813 -37.33 10.62 -14.94
CA PHE A 813 -36.67 11.88 -15.24
C PHE A 813 -35.30 11.92 -14.53
N GLY A 814 -34.24 12.01 -15.32
CA GLY A 814 -32.88 12.31 -14.85
C GLY A 814 -32.53 13.78 -15.09
N ALA A 815 -31.55 14.29 -14.36
CA ALA A 815 -31.07 15.66 -14.55
C ALA A 815 -29.56 15.74 -14.39
N ASP A 816 -28.91 16.45 -15.33
CA ASP A 816 -27.51 16.84 -15.22
C ASP A 816 -27.39 18.33 -14.87
N ILE A 817 -26.28 18.76 -14.26
CA ILE A 817 -26.07 20.16 -13.92
C ILE A 817 -25.71 20.98 -15.17
N MET A 818 -26.50 22.02 -15.49
CA MET A 818 -26.20 22.92 -16.62
C MET A 818 -25.11 23.94 -16.25
N LEU A 819 -23.89 23.69 -16.73
CA LEU A 819 -22.77 24.64 -16.68
C LEU A 819 -22.90 25.68 -17.81
N LEU A 820 -23.69 26.75 -17.61
CA LEU A 820 -23.94 27.82 -18.59
C LEU A 820 -22.69 28.28 -19.34
N ARG A 821 -21.58 28.45 -18.64
CA ARG A 821 -20.31 28.95 -19.20
C ARG A 821 -19.46 27.90 -19.92
N LYS A 822 -19.83 26.62 -19.84
CA LYS A 822 -19.23 25.52 -20.61
C LYS A 822 -20.06 25.22 -21.86
N THR A 823 -21.37 25.45 -21.82
CA THR A 823 -22.33 25.06 -22.86
C THR A 823 -22.54 26.10 -23.95
N PHE A 824 -22.31 27.40 -23.67
CA PHE A 824 -22.37 28.44 -24.70
C PHE A 824 -20.99 28.77 -25.29
N SER A 825 -20.88 28.81 -26.62
CA SER A 825 -19.62 28.99 -27.36
C SER A 825 -18.92 30.33 -27.11
N CYS A 826 -19.66 31.37 -26.69
CA CYS A 826 -19.17 32.75 -26.55
C CYS A 826 -18.38 33.06 -25.26
N THR A 827 -18.02 32.06 -24.44
CA THR A 827 -17.29 32.29 -23.18
C THR A 827 -15.77 32.25 -23.36
N PRO A 828 -15.01 33.27 -22.92
CA PRO A 828 -13.55 33.32 -23.00
C PRO A 828 -12.88 32.13 -22.30
N MET A 829 -11.79 31.61 -22.88
CA MET A 829 -11.13 30.39 -22.37
C MET A 829 -10.59 30.53 -20.94
N SER A 830 -10.11 31.72 -20.55
CA SER A 830 -9.64 32.03 -19.20
C SER A 830 -10.75 31.88 -18.14
N THR A 831 -11.97 32.31 -18.47
CA THR A 831 -13.14 32.19 -17.59
C THR A 831 -13.61 30.75 -17.45
N LYS A 832 -13.54 29.94 -18.52
CA LYS A 832 -13.84 28.49 -18.48
C LYS A 832 -12.92 27.72 -17.53
N VAL A 833 -11.64 28.09 -17.47
CA VAL A 833 -10.67 27.45 -16.55
C VAL A 833 -11.00 27.78 -15.10
N TRP A 834 -11.27 29.05 -14.80
CA TRP A 834 -11.64 29.50 -13.44
C TRP A 834 -12.94 28.85 -12.93
N ASP A 835 -13.94 28.68 -13.79
CA ASP A 835 -15.18 28.04 -13.38
C ASP A 835 -15.07 26.53 -13.20
N ARG A 836 -14.17 25.84 -13.93
CA ARG A 836 -13.84 24.44 -13.60
C ARG A 836 -13.21 24.35 -12.21
N VAL A 837 -12.28 25.25 -11.89
CA VAL A 837 -11.67 25.31 -10.56
C VAL A 837 -12.74 25.56 -9.48
N LYS A 838 -13.68 26.48 -9.71
CA LYS A 838 -14.82 26.72 -8.80
C LYS A 838 -15.76 25.53 -8.67
N TYR A 839 -16.10 24.85 -9.79
CA TYR A 839 -16.89 23.62 -9.79
C TYR A 839 -16.24 22.55 -8.90
N TYR A 840 -14.95 22.30 -9.09
CA TYR A 840 -14.21 21.32 -8.29
C TYR A 840 -14.10 21.74 -6.82
N LEU A 841 -13.82 23.01 -6.53
CA LEU A 841 -13.75 23.52 -5.15
C LEU A 841 -15.09 23.38 -4.43
N HIS A 842 -16.21 23.69 -5.09
CA HIS A 842 -17.53 23.57 -4.49
C HIS A 842 -17.98 22.10 -4.33
N ASN A 843 -17.64 21.21 -5.26
CA ASN A 843 -17.85 19.76 -5.10
C ASN A 843 -17.12 19.17 -3.88
N ILE A 844 -15.96 19.74 -3.51
CA ILE A 844 -15.16 19.27 -2.37
C ILE A 844 -15.70 19.83 -1.04
N ILE A 845 -16.26 21.05 -1.05
CA ILE A 845 -16.60 21.80 0.17
C ILE A 845 -18.11 21.79 0.49
N GLY A 846 -19.00 21.42 -0.43
CA GLY A 846 -20.44 21.39 -0.17
C GLY A 846 -21.31 20.93 -1.34
N ASN A 847 -22.63 21.10 -1.20
CA ASN A 847 -23.64 20.65 -2.16
C ASN A 847 -23.59 21.48 -3.46
N PRO A 848 -23.04 20.95 -4.57
CA PRO A 848 -22.81 21.72 -5.81
C PRO A 848 -24.11 22.07 -6.55
N ILE A 849 -25.20 21.37 -6.21
CA ILE A 849 -26.53 21.55 -6.78
C ILE A 849 -27.06 22.97 -6.51
N ASN A 850 -26.68 23.60 -5.39
CA ASN A 850 -27.11 24.96 -5.07
C ASN A 850 -26.30 26.05 -5.79
N PHE A 851 -25.10 25.75 -6.30
CA PHE A 851 -24.26 26.73 -6.99
C PHE A 851 -24.67 26.92 -8.45
N TYR A 852 -25.17 25.86 -9.10
CA TYR A 852 -25.64 25.89 -10.48
C TYR A 852 -27.17 25.86 -10.54
N LYS A 853 -27.76 26.98 -10.94
CA LYS A 853 -29.20 27.24 -10.83
C LYS A 853 -30.12 26.50 -11.81
N HIS A 854 -29.58 25.77 -12.80
CA HIS A 854 -30.41 25.15 -13.86
C HIS A 854 -29.99 23.70 -14.12
N GLY A 855 -30.98 22.82 -14.31
CA GLY A 855 -30.80 21.41 -14.65
C GLY A 855 -31.05 21.14 -16.13
N LEU A 856 -30.29 20.20 -16.70
CA LEU A 856 -30.54 19.59 -18.00
C LEU A 856 -31.37 18.32 -17.78
N ILE A 857 -32.69 18.45 -17.88
CA ILE A 857 -33.62 17.34 -17.62
C ILE A 857 -33.82 16.51 -18.90
N TYR A 858 -33.76 15.19 -18.75
CA TYR A 858 -34.06 14.20 -19.79
C TYR A 858 -34.82 13.03 -19.17
N ALA A 859 -35.46 12.19 -20.00
CA ALA A 859 -36.18 11.03 -19.48
C ALA A 859 -35.97 9.76 -20.30
N TYR A 860 -35.96 8.65 -19.59
CA TYR A 860 -35.74 7.31 -20.12
C TYR A 860 -36.64 6.30 -19.42
N THR A 861 -36.84 5.15 -20.06
CA THR A 861 -37.44 3.97 -19.46
C THR A 861 -36.37 2.92 -19.21
N LEU A 862 -36.58 2.08 -18.20
CA LEU A 862 -35.63 1.06 -17.78
C LEU A 862 -36.29 -0.31 -17.88
N ASN A 863 -35.71 -1.20 -18.69
CA ASN A 863 -36.15 -2.58 -18.78
C ASN A 863 -35.58 -3.38 -17.61
N LYS A 864 -36.37 -3.48 -16.52
CA LYS A 864 -35.96 -4.14 -15.27
C LYS A 864 -35.64 -5.62 -15.44
N ALA A 865 -36.29 -6.30 -16.39
CA ALA A 865 -36.04 -7.72 -16.65
C ALA A 865 -34.66 -7.91 -17.28
N MET A 866 -34.34 -7.15 -18.33
CA MET A 866 -33.03 -7.19 -18.97
C MET A 866 -31.92 -6.72 -18.02
N LEU A 867 -32.16 -5.66 -17.23
CA LEU A 867 -31.17 -5.18 -16.26
C LEU A 867 -30.91 -6.16 -15.12
N LYS A 868 -31.86 -7.04 -14.79
CA LYS A 868 -31.66 -8.09 -13.78
C LYS A 868 -30.87 -9.29 -14.33
N GLU A 869 -30.97 -9.53 -15.64
CA GLU A 869 -30.19 -10.58 -16.31
C GLU A 869 -28.74 -10.16 -16.58
N VAL A 870 -28.52 -8.85 -16.83
CA VAL A 870 -27.21 -8.20 -16.87
C VAL A 870 -26.66 -8.10 -15.45
#